data_AF-A0A195AVQ5-F1
#
_entry.id   AF-A0A195AVQ5-F1
#
_cell.length_a   1.000
_cell.length_b   1.000
_cell.length_c   1.000
_cell.angle_alpha   90.00
_cell.angle_beta   90.00
_cell.angle_gamma   90.00
#
_symmetry.space_group_name_H-M   'P 1'
#
loop_
_entity.id
_entity.type
_entity.pdbx_description
1 polymer ?
#
loop_
_entity_poly.entity_id
_entity_poly.type
_entity_poly.pdbx_seq_one_letter_code
_entity_poly.pdbx_strand_id
1 'polypeptide(L)'
;IRAQRYLNEPLVERCRDLSILIDESSTTELQLVFPLLIDSLFGIVDNIGWGLHNITLKKNPHEYSALCHFLSPQGSMFSLCYKLLPDCYLKYNFPVSYLPSKIRSMLEEAIISPFYLDKIRDDQATRVPSALSMTYPFEYYIFHFAYHLTNPWLQLQQQENVWMNWETVYVQLAHCYLYHFLPRDNSPVLPVIGPYVKKTPPRKLTQSPEFRRDCQKLQTLRLLRASILSSGTTSPGTGIPQQQQCLPQVWRSETVVQVFLDFWLEYTEDTQLTSQLSTSYLSSIPRRHSIHSGEHIRLVRAFIKTLHEFTNSTTGDKSAMDELKRIILPSVQGKIYTFLRKAIYHWPLDSSFRLILEAWLSFIQPWRYVPGVTYTKEGKAEEEERGKIHDPGRWISFVVNNLLAYTVVFQQLLPRFMRTDLVAPKNALMLFRVFSQPYLAKMICEVENCVDDAGLSKGRITTNQWTSIIRQQILELEGPTYQYVPMFSTAINLQVVWFLSNIKQAHLTSTSLVEALEDRRRGKRFLLSLWEFFSCEEYSSDDISIEERRRVPVLLATAQQQLIDIFQIQLEDIPQVAIVADQEYHDSILSTSFCHQSQMESSFDSSRPGTFVPLQEGRQTCRYIEYMGDPELQPVRTNECAFLVRNFYKLCCYLNLKYRYEIIALYNRRSFLGSVCRQLIAPPTTIVKLPKRTSNGFSSGSEERLPPRLSLRPLANYSFLISISFGVLIAWLINYGPFMFLGFLFLMWIMYVVIRATLQHYFPSITSVFKQNTIAPSINR
;
A
#
# COMPACT_ATOMS: atom_id res chain seq x y z
N ILE A 1 10.75 -37.86 -15.57
CA ILE A 1 9.54 -38.69 -15.34
C ILE A 1 9.12 -38.68 -13.87
N ARG A 2 9.88 -39.26 -12.93
CA ARG A 2 9.48 -39.29 -11.49
C ARG A 2 9.27 -37.89 -10.90
N ALA A 3 10.20 -36.96 -11.12
CA ALA A 3 10.06 -35.56 -10.70
C ALA A 3 8.83 -34.87 -11.32
N GLN A 4 8.55 -35.09 -12.62
CA GLN A 4 7.38 -34.51 -13.30
C GLN A 4 6.06 -35.05 -12.73
N ARG A 5 6.02 -36.31 -12.28
CA ARG A 5 4.85 -36.88 -11.61
C ARG A 5 4.58 -36.18 -10.28
N TYR A 6 5.61 -36.01 -9.44
CA TYR A 6 5.48 -35.30 -8.16
C TYR A 6 5.09 -33.83 -8.34
N LEU A 7 5.56 -33.17 -9.40
CA LEU A 7 5.17 -31.78 -9.70
C LEU A 7 3.66 -31.63 -9.98
N ASN A 8 2.95 -32.70 -10.36
CA ASN A 8 1.51 -32.67 -10.60
C ASN A 8 0.68 -32.98 -9.33
N GLU A 9 1.31 -33.33 -8.21
CA GLU A 9 0.63 -33.64 -6.96
C GLU A 9 0.19 -32.37 -6.21
N PRO A 10 -0.75 -32.48 -5.25
CA PRO A 10 -1.12 -31.41 -4.33
C PRO A 10 0.11 -30.87 -3.59
N LEU A 11 0.09 -29.58 -3.25
CA LEU A 11 1.30 -28.85 -2.84
C LEU A 11 2.02 -29.45 -1.62
N VAL A 12 1.28 -29.98 -0.65
CA VAL A 12 1.86 -30.61 0.56
C VAL A 12 2.53 -31.95 0.24
N GLU A 13 1.87 -32.80 -0.54
CA GLU A 13 2.39 -34.10 -0.97
C GLU A 13 3.60 -33.91 -1.90
N ARG A 14 3.48 -32.98 -2.85
CA ARG A 14 4.56 -32.53 -3.72
C ARG A 14 5.82 -32.15 -2.93
N CYS A 15 5.71 -31.34 -1.88
CA CYS A 15 6.87 -30.95 -1.07
C CYS A 15 7.51 -32.14 -0.34
N ARG A 16 6.69 -33.09 0.16
CA ARG A 16 7.17 -34.28 0.85
C ARG A 16 7.90 -35.22 -0.11
N ASP A 17 7.27 -35.56 -1.23
CA ASP A 17 7.78 -36.55 -2.18
C ASP A 17 9.00 -36.02 -2.94
N LEU A 18 9.05 -34.71 -3.23
CA LEU A 18 10.26 -34.06 -3.73
C LEU A 18 11.39 -34.05 -2.70
N SER A 19 11.10 -33.94 -1.40
CA SER A 19 12.13 -34.03 -0.36
C SER A 19 12.76 -35.42 -0.32
N ILE A 20 11.93 -36.47 -0.37
CA ILE A 20 12.39 -37.87 -0.43
C ILE A 20 13.24 -38.08 -1.70
N LEU A 21 12.76 -37.58 -2.85
CA LEU A 21 13.51 -37.66 -4.11
C LEU A 21 14.87 -36.98 -4.01
N ILE A 22 14.95 -35.79 -3.40
CA ILE A 22 16.20 -35.05 -3.23
C ILE A 22 17.19 -35.82 -2.34
N ASP A 23 16.68 -36.58 -1.37
CA ASP A 23 17.50 -37.35 -0.44
C ASP A 23 18.02 -38.67 -1.01
N GLU A 24 17.21 -39.36 -1.81
CA GLU A 24 17.58 -40.65 -2.41
C GLU A 24 18.37 -40.54 -3.71
N SER A 25 18.24 -39.41 -4.45
CA SER A 25 18.81 -39.29 -5.80
C SER A 25 20.31 -38.98 -5.82
N SER A 26 20.97 -39.45 -6.88
CA SER A 26 22.38 -39.16 -7.16
C SER A 26 22.61 -37.73 -7.68
N THR A 27 23.83 -37.21 -7.58
CA THR A 27 24.15 -35.85 -8.05
C THR A 27 23.85 -35.66 -9.54
N THR A 28 24.08 -36.67 -10.38
CA THR A 28 23.82 -36.61 -11.84
C THR A 28 22.33 -36.51 -12.17
N GLU A 29 21.47 -37.20 -11.43
CA GLU A 29 20.01 -37.09 -11.58
C GLU A 29 19.52 -35.73 -11.11
N LEU A 30 20.04 -35.26 -9.97
CA LEU A 30 19.70 -33.97 -9.38
C LEU A 30 20.04 -32.78 -10.29
N GLN A 31 21.09 -32.90 -11.12
CA GLN A 31 21.45 -31.88 -12.13
C GLN A 31 20.34 -31.61 -13.13
N LEU A 32 19.60 -32.65 -13.53
CA LEU A 32 18.49 -32.55 -14.47
C LEU A 32 17.20 -32.11 -13.77
N VAL A 33 17.00 -32.53 -12.52
CA VAL A 33 15.81 -32.19 -11.73
C VAL A 33 15.82 -30.73 -11.27
N PHE A 34 16.99 -30.18 -10.94
CA PHE A 34 17.10 -28.86 -10.34
C PHE A 34 16.51 -27.73 -11.21
N PRO A 35 16.85 -27.56 -12.50
CA PRO A 35 16.24 -26.52 -13.34
C PRO A 35 14.72 -26.67 -13.47
N LEU A 36 14.24 -27.90 -13.67
CA LEU A 36 12.80 -28.20 -13.78
C LEU A 36 12.02 -27.76 -12.53
N LEU A 37 12.62 -27.96 -11.35
CA LEU A 37 12.02 -27.57 -10.08
C LEU A 37 11.99 -26.05 -9.92
N ILE A 38 13.07 -25.34 -10.30
CA ILE A 38 13.12 -23.88 -10.28
C ILE A 38 12.06 -23.28 -11.21
N ASP A 39 11.94 -23.82 -12.43
CA ASP A 39 10.97 -23.37 -13.43
C ASP A 39 9.53 -23.53 -12.94
N SER A 40 9.21 -24.67 -12.32
CA SER A 40 7.89 -24.92 -11.73
C SER A 40 7.60 -24.05 -10.50
N LEU A 41 8.60 -23.86 -9.62
CA LEU A 41 8.43 -23.15 -8.37
C LEU A 41 8.14 -21.67 -8.59
N PHE A 42 8.97 -21.00 -9.39
CA PHE A 42 8.83 -19.57 -9.67
C PHE A 42 7.90 -19.26 -10.85
N GLY A 43 7.44 -20.29 -11.58
CA GLY A 43 6.51 -20.13 -12.69
C GLY A 43 7.12 -19.41 -13.88
N ILE A 44 8.35 -19.79 -14.27
CA ILE A 44 9.12 -19.09 -15.31
C ILE A 44 8.45 -19.21 -16.69
N VAL A 45 7.85 -20.37 -16.97
CA VAL A 45 7.15 -20.67 -18.24
C VAL A 45 5.66 -20.34 -18.15
N ASP A 46 5.02 -20.72 -17.04
CA ASP A 46 3.56 -20.67 -16.91
C ASP A 46 3.04 -19.38 -16.24
N ASN A 47 3.93 -18.51 -15.74
CA ASN A 47 3.62 -17.27 -15.01
C ASN A 47 2.70 -17.40 -13.78
N ILE A 48 2.48 -18.63 -13.28
CA ILE A 48 1.62 -18.92 -12.12
C ILE A 48 2.45 -19.42 -10.93
N GLY A 49 3.40 -20.32 -11.19
CA GLY A 49 4.29 -20.89 -10.16
C GLY A 49 3.55 -21.62 -9.05
N TRP A 50 4.15 -21.71 -7.87
CA TRP A 50 3.54 -22.33 -6.68
C TRP A 50 2.71 -21.35 -5.83
N GLY A 51 2.43 -20.14 -6.33
CA GLY A 51 1.57 -19.17 -5.64
C GLY A 51 2.12 -18.62 -4.32
N LEU A 52 3.44 -18.41 -4.22
CA LEU A 52 4.13 -17.95 -2.99
C LEU A 52 3.57 -16.63 -2.40
N HIS A 53 2.99 -15.79 -3.25
CA HIS A 53 2.38 -14.51 -2.85
C HIS A 53 0.89 -14.61 -2.47
N ASN A 54 0.26 -15.75 -2.72
CA ASN A 54 -1.18 -15.95 -2.48
C ASN A 54 -1.45 -16.81 -1.24
N ILE A 55 -0.52 -17.72 -0.90
CA ILE A 55 -0.62 -18.61 0.25
C ILE A 55 -0.28 -17.83 1.53
N THR A 56 -1.23 -17.74 2.45
CA THR A 56 -1.06 -17.09 3.76
C THR A 56 -1.37 -18.05 4.88
N LEU A 57 -0.78 -17.82 6.06
CA LEU A 57 -0.99 -18.64 7.25
C LEU A 57 -2.47 -18.75 7.64
N LYS A 58 -3.23 -17.65 7.50
CA LYS A 58 -4.67 -17.59 7.86
C LYS A 58 -5.56 -18.38 6.91
N LYS A 59 -5.26 -18.38 5.61
CA LYS A 59 -6.08 -19.04 4.60
C LYS A 59 -5.70 -20.52 4.45
N ASN A 60 -4.40 -20.82 4.36
CA ASN A 60 -3.89 -22.15 4.02
C ASN A 60 -2.71 -22.56 4.95
N PRO A 61 -2.95 -22.94 6.22
CA PRO A 61 -1.88 -23.17 7.19
C PRO A 61 -0.99 -24.39 6.87
N HIS A 62 -1.56 -25.47 6.33
CA HIS A 62 -0.82 -26.68 6.00
C HIS A 62 0.13 -26.49 4.80
N GLU A 63 -0.36 -25.84 3.73
CA GLU A 63 0.46 -25.48 2.55
C GLU A 63 1.53 -24.47 2.92
N TYR A 64 1.18 -23.47 3.73
CA TYR A 64 2.12 -22.46 4.24
C TYR A 64 3.30 -23.11 4.98
N SER A 65 3.01 -24.02 5.93
CA SER A 65 4.03 -24.72 6.71
C SER A 65 4.91 -25.61 5.84
N ALA A 66 4.30 -26.38 4.91
CA ALA A 66 5.04 -27.26 4.00
C ALA A 66 6.03 -26.48 3.12
N LEU A 67 5.61 -25.37 2.53
CA LEU A 67 6.49 -24.51 1.71
C LEU A 67 7.59 -23.85 2.54
N CYS A 68 7.25 -23.33 3.72
CA CYS A 68 8.23 -22.71 4.61
C CYS A 68 9.33 -23.70 5.02
N HIS A 69 8.96 -24.94 5.35
CA HIS A 69 9.93 -25.99 5.68
C HIS A 69 10.77 -26.39 4.47
N PHE A 70 10.14 -26.65 3.32
CA PHE A 70 10.82 -27.10 2.10
C PHE A 70 11.84 -26.07 1.57
N LEU A 71 11.48 -24.78 1.60
CA LEU A 71 12.29 -23.67 1.08
C LEU A 71 13.10 -22.95 2.15
N SER A 72 13.05 -23.38 3.41
CA SER A 72 13.89 -22.81 4.46
C SER A 72 15.39 -22.97 4.13
N PRO A 73 16.30 -22.13 4.68
CA PRO A 73 17.74 -22.26 4.45
C PRO A 73 18.35 -23.63 4.81
N GLN A 74 17.68 -24.39 5.67
CA GLN A 74 18.04 -25.76 6.07
C GLN A 74 17.10 -26.82 5.46
N GLY A 75 16.21 -26.42 4.57
CA GLY A 75 15.23 -27.28 3.91
C GLY A 75 15.81 -28.07 2.74
N SER A 76 14.98 -28.96 2.20
CA SER A 76 15.33 -29.87 1.10
C SER A 76 15.84 -29.13 -0.13
N MET A 77 15.31 -27.94 -0.43
CA MET A 77 15.74 -27.14 -1.57
C MET A 77 17.18 -26.62 -1.45
N PHE A 78 17.58 -26.15 -0.27
CA PHE A 78 18.96 -25.73 -0.03
C PHE A 78 19.89 -26.94 0.12
N SER A 79 19.41 -28.04 0.71
CA SER A 79 20.12 -29.33 0.71
C SER A 79 20.50 -29.76 -0.71
N LEU A 80 19.55 -29.68 -1.66
CA LEU A 80 19.79 -29.91 -3.09
C LEU A 80 20.88 -28.97 -3.66
N CYS A 81 20.79 -27.67 -3.37
CA CYS A 81 21.81 -26.70 -3.81
C CYS A 81 23.21 -27.06 -3.29
N TYR A 82 23.31 -27.50 -2.03
CA TYR A 82 24.57 -27.88 -1.40
C TYR A 82 25.10 -29.24 -1.89
N LYS A 83 24.22 -30.22 -2.20
CA LYS A 83 24.62 -31.49 -2.82
C LYS A 83 25.21 -31.30 -4.22
N LEU A 84 24.71 -30.32 -4.98
CA LEU A 84 25.19 -29.98 -6.32
C LEU A 84 26.41 -29.04 -6.31
N LEU A 85 26.72 -28.41 -5.19
CA LEU A 85 27.82 -27.44 -5.07
C LEU A 85 29.22 -28.00 -5.38
N PRO A 86 29.59 -29.25 -5.03
CA PRO A 86 30.92 -29.79 -5.30
C PRO A 86 31.26 -29.95 -6.79
N ASP A 87 30.26 -29.94 -7.68
CA ASP A 87 30.46 -30.09 -9.12
C ASP A 87 30.62 -28.73 -9.80
N CYS A 88 31.88 -28.32 -9.99
CA CYS A 88 32.26 -27.04 -10.57
C CYS A 88 32.06 -26.95 -12.10
N TYR A 89 31.66 -28.03 -12.76
CA TYR A 89 31.37 -28.03 -14.19
C TYR A 89 29.92 -27.68 -14.52
N LEU A 90 29.05 -27.66 -13.50
CA LEU A 90 27.65 -27.27 -13.67
C LEU A 90 27.53 -25.79 -13.98
N LYS A 91 26.76 -25.52 -15.03
CA LYS A 91 26.48 -24.16 -15.50
C LYS A 91 25.01 -24.03 -15.80
N TYR A 92 24.34 -23.19 -15.03
CA TYR A 92 22.94 -22.83 -15.23
C TYR A 92 22.87 -21.48 -15.94
N ASN A 93 22.09 -21.41 -17.01
CA ASN A 93 21.96 -20.19 -17.80
C ASN A 93 20.78 -19.37 -17.26
N PHE A 94 21.06 -18.19 -16.72
CA PHE A 94 20.06 -17.21 -16.31
C PHE A 94 19.89 -16.18 -17.44
N PRO A 95 18.70 -16.05 -18.06
CA PRO A 95 18.47 -15.12 -19.16
C PRO A 95 18.71 -13.65 -18.77
N VAL A 96 19.39 -12.89 -19.62
CA VAL A 96 19.61 -11.43 -19.41
C VAL A 96 18.29 -10.64 -19.47
N SER A 97 17.25 -11.20 -20.10
CA SER A 97 15.90 -10.64 -20.10
C SER A 97 15.26 -10.53 -18.72
N TYR A 98 15.69 -11.37 -17.76
CA TYR A 98 15.20 -11.33 -16.38
C TYR A 98 16.01 -10.38 -15.50
N LEU A 99 17.11 -9.83 -16.01
CA LEU A 99 17.88 -8.84 -15.26
C LEU A 99 17.17 -7.48 -15.27
N PRO A 100 17.31 -6.73 -14.16
CA PRO A 100 17.11 -5.30 -14.07
C PRO A 100 17.53 -4.51 -15.31
N SER A 101 16.72 -3.56 -15.74
CA SER A 101 16.96 -2.68 -16.89
C SER A 101 18.29 -1.93 -16.81
N LYS A 102 18.65 -1.41 -15.62
CA LYS A 102 19.90 -0.70 -15.39
C LYS A 102 21.10 -1.62 -15.57
N ILE A 103 21.00 -2.85 -15.08
CA ILE A 103 22.08 -3.85 -15.19
C ILE A 103 22.21 -4.31 -16.64
N ARG A 104 21.10 -4.44 -17.35
CA ARG A 104 21.08 -4.74 -18.78
C ARG A 104 21.77 -3.64 -19.60
N SER A 105 21.42 -2.37 -19.39
CA SER A 105 22.09 -1.24 -20.04
C SER A 105 23.58 -1.20 -19.69
N MET A 106 23.96 -1.42 -18.42
CA MET A 106 25.37 -1.51 -18.04
C MET A 106 26.12 -2.67 -18.73
N LEU A 107 25.45 -3.80 -18.96
CA LEU A 107 26.01 -4.95 -19.70
C LEU A 107 26.17 -4.62 -21.19
N GLU A 108 25.19 -3.95 -21.80
CA GLU A 108 25.21 -3.50 -23.20
C GLU A 108 26.29 -2.43 -23.44
N GLU A 109 26.49 -1.52 -22.49
CA GLU A 109 27.53 -0.47 -22.49
C GLU A 109 28.92 -0.99 -22.10
N ALA A 110 29.07 -2.29 -21.83
CA ALA A 110 30.30 -2.94 -21.36
C ALA A 110 30.87 -2.38 -20.03
N ILE A 111 30.06 -1.69 -19.23
CA ILE A 111 30.39 -1.21 -17.89
C ILE A 111 30.02 -2.30 -16.87
N ILE A 112 30.80 -3.38 -16.87
CA ILE A 112 30.44 -4.60 -16.14
C ILE A 112 31.01 -4.57 -14.72
N SER A 113 30.13 -4.64 -13.71
CA SER A 113 30.55 -4.79 -12.31
C SER A 113 31.34 -6.08 -12.11
N PRO A 114 32.39 -6.10 -11.25
CA PRO A 114 33.20 -7.29 -11.04
C PRO A 114 32.42 -8.48 -10.46
N PHE A 115 31.24 -8.26 -9.89
CA PHE A 115 30.33 -9.34 -9.49
C PHE A 115 29.81 -10.15 -10.69
N TYR A 116 29.47 -9.48 -11.81
CA TYR A 116 28.93 -10.11 -13.01
C TYR A 116 30.00 -10.58 -14.00
N LEU A 117 31.22 -10.03 -13.94
CA LEU A 117 32.32 -10.40 -14.85
C LEU A 117 32.61 -11.91 -14.88
N ASP A 118 32.58 -12.58 -13.74
CA ASP A 118 32.84 -14.02 -13.65
C ASP A 118 31.67 -14.87 -14.20
N LYS A 119 30.52 -14.25 -14.48
CA LYS A 119 29.25 -14.91 -14.84
C LYS A 119 28.91 -14.75 -16.33
N ILE A 120 29.65 -13.94 -17.08
CA ILE A 120 29.38 -13.70 -18.52
C ILE A 120 30.15 -14.74 -19.37
N ARG A 121 29.47 -15.32 -20.36
CA ARG A 121 30.13 -16.08 -21.43
C ARG A 121 30.44 -15.14 -22.60
N ASP A 122 31.67 -15.22 -23.11
CA ASP A 122 31.96 -14.69 -24.44
C ASP A 122 31.36 -15.66 -25.44
N ASP A 123 30.25 -15.28 -26.07
CA ASP A 123 29.84 -15.93 -27.30
C ASP A 123 30.57 -15.21 -28.44
N GLN A 124 31.49 -15.91 -29.13
CA GLN A 124 32.32 -15.31 -30.18
C GLN A 124 31.49 -14.81 -31.38
N ALA A 125 30.20 -15.17 -31.44
CA ALA A 125 29.28 -14.79 -32.50
C ALA A 125 28.42 -13.55 -32.19
N THR A 126 28.17 -13.19 -30.92
CA THR A 126 27.28 -12.07 -30.55
C THR A 126 27.97 -11.12 -29.58
N ARG A 127 28.08 -9.83 -29.94
CA ARG A 127 28.69 -8.78 -29.10
C ARG A 127 27.95 -8.50 -27.78
N VAL A 128 26.73 -9.02 -27.60
CA VAL A 128 25.91 -8.82 -26.40
C VAL A 128 25.66 -10.18 -25.71
N PRO A 129 25.91 -10.32 -24.41
CA PRO A 129 25.66 -11.56 -23.70
C PRO A 129 24.15 -11.86 -23.59
N SER A 130 23.73 -13.04 -24.03
CA SER A 130 22.32 -13.47 -24.00
C SER A 130 21.88 -14.08 -22.66
N ALA A 131 22.82 -14.67 -21.93
CA ALA A 131 22.59 -15.26 -20.61
C ALA A 131 23.81 -15.15 -19.70
N LEU A 132 23.57 -15.02 -18.40
CA LEU A 132 24.58 -15.19 -17.36
C LEU A 132 24.72 -16.68 -17.04
N SER A 133 25.95 -17.19 -17.03
CA SER A 133 26.27 -18.54 -16.58
C SER A 133 26.58 -18.57 -15.09
N MET A 134 25.60 -19.02 -14.33
CA MET A 134 25.72 -19.28 -12.90
C MET A 134 26.42 -20.61 -12.71
N THR A 135 27.60 -20.57 -12.08
CA THR A 135 28.38 -21.78 -11.76
C THR A 135 27.90 -22.42 -10.46
N TYR A 136 27.15 -21.68 -9.64
CA TYR A 136 26.66 -22.14 -8.35
C TYR A 136 25.13 -22.30 -8.36
N PRO A 137 24.59 -23.50 -8.04
CA PRO A 137 23.14 -23.73 -7.92
C PRO A 137 22.48 -22.74 -6.94
N PHE A 138 23.17 -22.41 -5.85
CA PHE A 138 22.73 -21.41 -4.88
C PHE A 138 22.49 -20.04 -5.52
N GLU A 139 23.42 -19.54 -6.33
CA GLU A 139 23.25 -18.25 -7.01
C GLU A 139 22.07 -18.30 -7.98
N TYR A 140 21.95 -19.39 -8.74
CA TYR A 140 20.83 -19.57 -9.67
C TYR A 140 19.47 -19.51 -8.94
N TYR A 141 19.35 -20.14 -7.77
CA TYR A 141 18.15 -20.06 -6.94
C TYR A 141 17.88 -18.63 -6.45
N ILE A 142 18.89 -17.95 -5.88
CA ILE A 142 18.71 -16.60 -5.30
C ILE A 142 18.37 -15.56 -6.37
N PHE A 143 18.93 -15.66 -7.58
CA PHE A 143 18.57 -14.81 -8.71
C PHE A 143 17.10 -14.96 -9.10
N HIS A 144 16.62 -16.21 -9.24
CA HIS A 144 15.20 -16.46 -9.56
C HIS A 144 14.27 -16.06 -8.41
N PHE A 145 14.69 -16.27 -7.16
CA PHE A 145 13.95 -15.81 -5.99
C PHE A 145 13.79 -14.29 -5.96
N ALA A 146 14.85 -13.55 -6.24
CA ALA A 146 14.80 -12.09 -6.31
C ALA A 146 13.98 -11.59 -7.50
N TYR A 147 14.14 -12.23 -8.66
CA TYR A 147 13.36 -11.94 -9.87
C TYR A 147 11.86 -12.16 -9.67
N HIS A 148 11.46 -13.18 -8.90
CA HIS A 148 10.05 -13.50 -8.65
C HIS A 148 9.26 -12.32 -8.08
N LEU A 149 9.86 -11.52 -7.18
CA LEU A 149 9.22 -10.32 -6.64
C LEU A 149 9.07 -9.21 -7.68
N THR A 150 10.04 -9.08 -8.58
CA THR A 150 10.09 -8.03 -9.62
C THR A 150 9.43 -8.44 -10.93
N ASN A 151 8.95 -9.68 -11.05
CA ASN A 151 8.40 -10.21 -12.28
C ASN A 151 7.11 -9.46 -12.67
N PRO A 152 7.08 -8.75 -13.82
CA PRO A 152 5.92 -7.95 -14.24
C PRO A 152 4.62 -8.75 -14.36
N TRP A 153 4.72 -10.03 -14.73
CA TRP A 153 3.57 -10.91 -14.95
C TRP A 153 2.91 -11.33 -13.63
N LEU A 154 3.70 -11.70 -12.63
CA LEU A 154 3.20 -12.11 -11.32
C LEU A 154 2.61 -10.93 -10.54
N GLN A 155 3.18 -9.73 -10.72
CA GLN A 155 2.65 -8.55 -10.05
C GLN A 155 1.28 -8.09 -10.63
N LEU A 156 0.89 -8.49 -11.86
CA LEU A 156 -0.45 -8.18 -12.44
C LEU A 156 -1.57 -8.81 -11.62
N GLN A 157 -1.34 -9.99 -11.12
CA GLN A 157 -2.30 -10.72 -10.31
C GLN A 157 -2.45 -10.13 -8.88
N GLN A 158 -1.49 -9.32 -8.43
CA GLN A 158 -1.44 -8.75 -7.07
C GLN A 158 -2.11 -7.37 -6.92
N GLN A 159 -2.56 -6.75 -8.01
CA GLN A 159 -3.10 -5.37 -7.97
C GLN A 159 -4.41 -5.23 -7.21
N GLU A 160 -5.16 -6.31 -6.98
CA GLU A 160 -6.48 -6.22 -6.37
C GLU A 160 -6.44 -5.88 -4.86
N ASN A 161 -5.32 -6.07 -4.15
CA ASN A 161 -5.26 -5.84 -2.70
C ASN A 161 -3.88 -5.38 -2.20
N VAL A 162 -3.54 -4.10 -2.42
CA VAL A 162 -2.28 -3.44 -1.94
C VAL A 162 -2.03 -3.61 -0.42
N TRP A 163 -3.09 -3.87 0.35
CA TRP A 163 -3.10 -3.83 1.80
C TRP A 163 -2.91 -5.18 2.49
N MET A 164 -3.36 -6.29 1.89
CA MET A 164 -3.73 -7.49 2.68
C MET A 164 -2.67 -8.60 2.74
N ASN A 165 -1.69 -8.63 1.84
CA ASN A 165 -0.81 -9.80 1.71
C ASN A 165 0.60 -9.55 2.26
N TRP A 166 0.72 -9.36 3.59
CA TRP A 166 2.04 -9.30 4.26
C TRP A 166 2.39 -10.57 5.03
N GLU A 167 1.44 -11.50 5.19
CA GLU A 167 1.61 -12.82 5.81
C GLU A 167 1.82 -13.93 4.76
N THR A 168 2.41 -13.58 3.61
CA THR A 168 2.65 -14.52 2.50
C THR A 168 3.87 -15.40 2.79
N VAL A 169 3.88 -16.59 2.17
CA VAL A 169 5.05 -17.48 2.22
C VAL A 169 6.30 -16.77 1.69
N TYR A 170 6.17 -15.99 0.60
CA TYR A 170 7.30 -15.24 0.04
C TYR A 170 7.92 -14.27 1.05
N VAL A 171 7.11 -13.48 1.76
CA VAL A 171 7.60 -12.52 2.76
C VAL A 171 8.29 -13.23 3.91
N GLN A 172 7.71 -14.33 4.40
CA GLN A 172 8.31 -15.11 5.48
C GLN A 172 9.67 -15.71 5.05
N LEU A 173 9.76 -16.29 3.85
CA LEU A 173 11.00 -16.84 3.32
C LEU A 173 12.06 -15.76 3.13
N ALA A 174 11.68 -14.59 2.61
CA ALA A 174 12.58 -13.45 2.47
C ALA A 174 13.16 -13.04 3.84
N HIS A 175 12.34 -12.94 4.89
CA HIS A 175 12.83 -12.69 6.24
C HIS A 175 13.76 -13.80 6.74
N CYS A 176 13.40 -15.08 6.56
CA CYS A 176 14.25 -16.20 6.93
C CYS A 176 15.62 -16.16 6.23
N TYR A 177 15.65 -15.80 4.94
CA TYR A 177 16.89 -15.68 4.17
C TYR A 177 17.74 -14.53 4.68
N LEU A 178 17.14 -13.37 4.92
CA LEU A 178 17.85 -12.21 5.48
C LEU A 178 18.48 -12.56 6.83
N TYR A 179 17.75 -13.17 7.76
CA TYR A 179 18.28 -13.52 9.08
C TYR A 179 19.31 -14.64 9.05
N HIS A 180 19.17 -15.63 8.17
CA HIS A 180 20.11 -16.76 8.08
C HIS A 180 21.42 -16.38 7.38
N PHE A 181 21.34 -15.62 6.29
CA PHE A 181 22.53 -15.23 5.51
C PHE A 181 23.22 -13.98 6.05
N LEU A 182 22.58 -13.20 6.93
CA LEU A 182 23.18 -12.05 7.62
C LEU A 182 23.16 -12.27 9.15
N PRO A 183 24.01 -13.17 9.67
CA PRO A 183 24.02 -13.51 11.09
C PRO A 183 24.48 -12.32 11.96
N ARG A 184 23.77 -12.10 13.07
CA ARG A 184 24.11 -11.07 14.06
C ARG A 184 25.33 -11.47 14.89
N ASP A 185 25.42 -12.74 15.27
CA ASP A 185 26.41 -13.25 16.24
C ASP A 185 27.78 -13.60 15.64
N ASN A 186 28.10 -13.08 14.45
CA ASN A 186 29.33 -13.41 13.69
C ASN A 186 29.53 -14.91 13.39
N SER A 187 28.48 -15.72 13.57
CA SER A 187 28.51 -17.13 13.24
C SER A 187 28.69 -17.34 11.73
N PRO A 188 29.41 -18.39 11.30
CA PRO A 188 29.49 -18.73 9.89
C PRO A 188 28.13 -19.21 9.38
N VAL A 189 27.78 -18.85 8.14
CA VAL A 189 26.56 -19.35 7.49
C VAL A 189 26.65 -20.87 7.34
N LEU A 190 25.64 -21.58 7.85
CA LEU A 190 25.57 -23.03 7.75
C LEU A 190 24.96 -23.49 6.42
N PRO A 191 25.38 -24.66 5.89
CA PRO A 191 26.49 -25.51 6.35
C PRO A 191 27.86 -24.86 6.07
N VAL A 192 28.87 -25.18 6.88
CA VAL A 192 30.25 -24.73 6.62
C VAL A 192 30.79 -25.52 5.44
N ILE A 193 30.89 -24.86 4.29
CA ILE A 193 31.47 -25.45 3.08
C ILE A 193 32.99 -25.24 3.18
N GLY A 194 33.76 -26.33 3.02
CA GLY A 194 35.22 -26.26 3.02
C GLY A 194 35.76 -25.30 1.94
N PRO A 195 37.05 -24.88 2.02
CA PRO A 195 37.66 -23.99 1.04
C PRO A 195 37.69 -24.67 -0.34
N TYR A 196 36.62 -24.52 -1.12
CA TYR A 196 36.58 -25.00 -2.47
C TYR A 196 37.39 -24.02 -3.32
N VAL A 197 38.59 -24.45 -3.68
CA VAL A 197 39.50 -23.73 -4.55
C VAL A 197 38.75 -23.39 -5.84
N LYS A 198 38.62 -22.09 -6.15
CA LYS A 198 38.41 -21.63 -7.54
C LYS A 198 39.55 -22.22 -8.36
N LYS A 199 39.37 -23.42 -8.92
CA LYS A 199 40.19 -23.96 -10.01
C LYS A 199 39.68 -23.40 -11.34
N THR A 200 39.30 -22.12 -11.37
CA THR A 200 39.29 -21.41 -12.64
C THR A 200 40.72 -20.91 -12.84
N PRO A 201 41.45 -21.38 -13.87
CA PRO A 201 42.74 -20.77 -14.20
C PRO A 201 42.52 -19.27 -14.39
N PRO A 202 43.40 -18.40 -13.87
CA PRO A 202 43.28 -16.97 -14.09
C PRO A 202 43.21 -16.74 -15.60
N ARG A 203 42.06 -16.26 -16.07
CA ARG A 203 41.81 -15.96 -17.47
C ARG A 203 42.82 -14.88 -17.88
N LYS A 204 43.82 -15.25 -18.68
CA LYS A 204 44.64 -14.26 -19.39
C LYS A 204 43.75 -13.64 -20.46
N LEU A 205 42.98 -12.63 -20.08
CA LEU A 205 42.34 -11.74 -21.04
C LEU A 205 43.46 -10.98 -21.75
N THR A 206 43.71 -11.31 -23.02
CA THR A 206 44.38 -10.44 -23.99
C THR A 206 43.47 -9.24 -24.24
N GLN A 207 43.39 -8.34 -23.25
CA GLN A 207 42.77 -7.02 -23.40
C GLN A 207 43.90 -5.98 -23.47
N SER A 208 43.83 -5.10 -24.46
CA SER A 208 44.75 -3.98 -24.67
C SER A 208 44.97 -3.19 -23.36
N PRO A 209 46.21 -2.73 -23.07
CA PRO A 209 46.56 -1.97 -21.86
C PRO A 209 45.82 -0.62 -21.71
N GLU A 210 45.10 -0.16 -22.74
CA GLU A 210 44.27 1.04 -22.71
C GLU A 210 42.91 0.77 -22.03
N PHE A 211 42.27 -0.36 -22.32
CA PHE A 211 40.97 -0.74 -21.74
C PHE A 211 41.04 -0.98 -20.22
N ARG A 212 42.18 -1.47 -19.70
CA ARG A 212 42.42 -1.59 -18.26
C ARG A 212 42.46 -0.25 -17.53
N ARG A 213 42.94 0.82 -18.17
CA ARG A 213 43.07 2.13 -17.53
C ARG A 213 41.73 2.84 -17.40
N ASP A 214 40.82 2.62 -18.35
CA ASP A 214 39.50 3.26 -18.33
C ASP A 214 38.51 2.51 -17.40
N CYS A 215 38.53 1.17 -17.37
CA CYS A 215 37.77 0.40 -16.37
C CYS A 215 38.30 0.56 -14.92
N GLN A 216 39.56 0.96 -14.73
CA GLN A 216 40.10 1.29 -13.40
C GLN A 216 39.60 2.63 -12.86
N LYS A 217 39.22 3.56 -13.75
CA LYS A 217 38.66 4.87 -13.36
C LYS A 217 37.16 4.82 -13.06
N LEU A 218 36.46 3.76 -13.47
CA LEU A 218 35.02 3.55 -13.27
C LEU A 218 34.75 2.25 -12.47
N GLN A 219 35.32 2.11 -11.27
CA GLN A 219 35.12 0.90 -10.45
C GLN A 219 33.88 1.02 -9.55
N THR A 220 32.74 0.47 -9.97
CA THR A 220 31.80 -0.12 -8.99
C THR A 220 32.44 -1.38 -8.43
N LEU A 221 32.95 -1.27 -7.21
CA LEU A 221 33.76 -2.30 -6.54
C LEU A 221 32.89 -3.51 -6.18
N ARG A 222 33.48 -4.72 -6.22
CA ARG A 222 32.98 -5.85 -5.42
C ARG A 222 32.87 -5.40 -3.96
N LEU A 223 31.84 -5.87 -3.25
CA LEU A 223 31.61 -5.53 -1.84
C LEU A 223 32.83 -5.87 -0.99
N LEU A 224 33.59 -6.91 -1.33
CA LEU A 224 34.88 -7.23 -0.70
C LEU A 224 36.04 -6.94 -1.66
N ARG A 225 36.88 -5.95 -1.31
CA ARG A 225 38.13 -5.68 -2.04
C ARG A 225 39.22 -6.64 -1.56
N ALA A 226 39.76 -7.45 -2.47
CA ALA A 226 40.84 -8.41 -2.18
C ALA A 226 42.10 -7.77 -1.58
N SER A 227 42.29 -6.45 -1.70
CA SER A 227 43.45 -5.72 -1.17
C SER A 227 43.27 -5.14 0.24
N ILE A 228 42.08 -5.18 0.83
CA ILE A 228 41.86 -4.72 2.22
C ILE A 228 42.22 -5.84 3.21
N LEU A 229 42.00 -7.10 2.80
CA LEU A 229 42.43 -8.31 3.53
C LEU A 229 43.95 -8.51 3.57
N SER A 230 44.72 -7.68 2.87
CA SER A 230 46.19 -7.69 2.88
C SER A 230 46.74 -6.51 3.68
N SER A 231 46.49 -6.50 4.99
CA SER A 231 47.16 -5.57 5.90
C SER A 231 47.75 -6.34 7.09
N GLY A 232 49.02 -6.73 6.94
CA GLY A 232 49.90 -7.06 8.07
C GLY A 232 50.19 -8.54 8.31
N THR A 233 51.17 -9.11 7.59
CA THR A 233 52.41 -9.70 8.15
C THR A 233 53.16 -10.40 7.02
N THR A 234 54.26 -9.79 6.58
CA THR A 234 55.29 -10.47 5.80
C THR A 234 56.09 -11.37 6.73
N SER A 235 55.76 -12.67 6.77
CA SER A 235 56.72 -13.70 7.13
C SER A 235 56.84 -14.68 5.95
N PRO A 236 58.05 -14.93 5.42
CA PRO A 236 58.24 -15.90 4.36
C PRO A 236 58.32 -17.29 4.98
N GLY A 237 57.20 -18.02 4.97
CA GLY A 237 57.16 -19.40 5.45
C GLY A 237 55.82 -20.07 5.15
N THR A 238 55.78 -20.89 4.10
CA THR A 238 54.85 -22.03 3.89
C THR A 238 53.43 -21.91 4.48
N GLY A 239 52.71 -20.86 4.08
CA GLY A 239 51.28 -20.71 4.38
C GLY A 239 50.57 -20.09 3.17
N ILE A 240 49.47 -20.71 2.74
CA ILE A 240 48.57 -20.15 1.72
C ILE A 240 48.16 -18.74 2.17
N PRO A 241 48.22 -17.70 1.31
CA PRO A 241 47.92 -16.33 1.72
C PRO A 241 46.50 -16.25 2.33
N GLN A 242 46.36 -15.58 3.48
CA GLN A 242 45.07 -15.32 4.17
C GLN A 242 43.97 -14.78 3.24
N GLN A 243 44.36 -14.11 2.15
CA GLN A 243 43.53 -13.68 1.02
C GLN A 243 42.61 -14.79 0.44
N GLN A 244 43.01 -16.07 0.56
CA GLN A 244 42.33 -17.22 -0.04
C GLN A 244 41.40 -17.97 0.94
N GLN A 245 41.42 -17.61 2.23
CA GLN A 245 40.64 -18.28 3.29
C GLN A 245 39.34 -17.55 3.69
N CYS A 246 39.26 -16.22 3.51
CA CYS A 246 38.12 -15.41 3.96
C CYS A 246 36.93 -15.39 2.99
N LEU A 247 37.17 -15.36 1.67
CA LEU A 247 36.11 -15.27 0.63
C LEU A 247 35.11 -16.47 0.65
N PRO A 248 35.57 -17.73 0.82
CA PRO A 248 34.67 -18.89 0.84
C PRO A 248 33.67 -18.92 2.00
N GLN A 249 33.90 -18.14 3.06
CA GLN A 249 33.01 -18.12 4.23
C GLN A 249 31.85 -17.14 4.06
N VAL A 250 31.99 -16.13 3.19
CA VAL A 250 31.11 -14.95 3.13
C VAL A 250 30.41 -14.76 1.78
N TRP A 251 30.83 -15.48 0.74
CA TRP A 251 30.26 -15.34 -0.62
C TRP A 251 28.73 -15.51 -0.67
N ARG A 252 28.13 -16.34 0.19
CA ARG A 252 26.65 -16.49 0.28
C ARG A 252 25.99 -15.20 0.74
N SER A 253 26.49 -14.61 1.82
CA SER A 253 26.03 -13.33 2.36
C SER A 253 26.24 -12.21 1.35
N GLU A 254 27.40 -12.16 0.70
CA GLU A 254 27.70 -11.19 -0.37
C GLU A 254 26.72 -11.34 -1.54
N THR A 255 26.45 -12.57 -1.99
CA THR A 255 25.53 -12.86 -3.10
C THR A 255 24.11 -12.42 -2.76
N VAL A 256 23.59 -12.80 -1.60
CA VAL A 256 22.21 -12.44 -1.19
C VAL A 256 22.04 -10.93 -1.14
N VAL A 257 22.99 -10.22 -0.53
CA VAL A 257 22.97 -8.75 -0.45
C VAL A 257 23.06 -8.15 -1.83
N GLN A 258 24.04 -8.54 -2.65
CA GLN A 258 24.23 -7.99 -3.99
C GLN A 258 23.01 -8.20 -4.88
N VAL A 259 22.44 -9.41 -4.89
CA VAL A 259 21.26 -9.72 -5.72
C VAL A 259 20.03 -8.96 -5.23
N PHE A 260 19.78 -8.90 -3.91
CA PHE A 260 18.62 -8.15 -3.40
C PHE A 260 18.77 -6.65 -3.63
N LEU A 261 19.98 -6.09 -3.53
CA LEU A 261 20.23 -4.69 -3.90
C LEU A 261 19.92 -4.44 -5.38
N ASP A 262 20.40 -5.32 -6.25
CA ASP A 262 20.33 -5.15 -7.69
C ASP A 262 18.90 -5.33 -8.22
N PHE A 263 18.12 -6.26 -7.65
CA PHE A 263 16.74 -6.51 -8.06
C PHE A 263 15.73 -5.67 -7.27
N TRP A 264 15.81 -5.62 -5.93
CA TRP A 264 14.76 -5.00 -5.12
C TRP A 264 14.86 -3.47 -5.02
N LEU A 265 16.04 -2.87 -5.21
CA LEU A 265 16.22 -1.41 -5.18
C LEU A 265 16.32 -0.80 -6.60
N GLU A 266 15.98 -1.55 -7.64
CA GLU A 266 15.87 -0.96 -8.97
C GLU A 266 14.60 -0.11 -9.07
N TYR A 267 14.77 1.12 -9.57
CA TYR A 267 13.68 2.00 -9.96
C TYR A 267 13.82 2.34 -11.44
N THR A 268 12.97 1.78 -12.29
CA THR A 268 12.98 2.02 -13.74
C THR A 268 12.10 3.24 -14.06
N GLU A 269 12.67 4.27 -14.68
CA GLU A 269 11.93 5.42 -15.19
C GLU A 269 11.53 5.18 -16.66
N ASP A 270 10.26 5.39 -16.99
CA ASP A 270 9.70 5.16 -18.33
C ASP A 270 10.32 6.03 -19.44
N THR A 271 11.13 7.03 -19.08
CA THR A 271 11.54 8.15 -19.96
C THR A 271 12.55 7.76 -21.05
N GLN A 272 13.20 6.60 -21.00
CA GLN A 272 14.24 6.21 -21.97
C GLN A 272 13.87 5.07 -22.93
N LEU A 273 12.70 4.44 -22.79
CA LEU A 273 12.30 3.31 -23.65
C LEU A 273 11.65 3.75 -24.98
N THR A 274 11.63 5.04 -25.31
CA THR A 274 11.02 5.54 -26.56
C THR A 274 12.00 5.71 -27.73
N SER A 275 13.27 5.36 -27.57
CA SER A 275 14.28 5.51 -28.63
C SER A 275 15.04 4.22 -28.82
N GLN A 276 14.71 3.49 -29.89
CA GLN A 276 15.45 2.36 -30.48
C GLN A 276 15.18 0.97 -29.89
N LEU A 277 14.10 0.33 -30.33
CA LEU A 277 14.12 -0.93 -31.10
C LEU A 277 12.68 -1.44 -31.26
N SER A 278 12.08 -1.08 -32.39
CA SER A 278 10.95 -1.81 -32.96
C SER A 278 11.47 -3.11 -33.57
N THR A 279 11.73 -4.13 -32.76
CA THR A 279 11.92 -5.50 -33.24
C THR A 279 10.80 -6.37 -32.72
N SER A 280 9.99 -6.81 -33.68
CA SER A 280 8.93 -7.80 -33.58
C SER A 280 9.40 -9.13 -32.97
N TYR A 281 8.46 -9.84 -32.33
CA TYR A 281 8.49 -11.27 -31.91
C TYR A 281 8.71 -11.63 -30.43
N LEU A 282 8.57 -10.71 -29.47
CA LEU A 282 8.36 -11.09 -28.07
C LEU A 282 7.05 -10.48 -27.57
N SER A 283 6.20 -11.33 -26.99
CA SER A 283 4.95 -10.95 -26.33
C SER A 283 5.16 -9.68 -25.51
N SER A 284 4.35 -8.66 -25.79
CA SER A 284 4.49 -7.33 -25.19
C SER A 284 4.52 -7.45 -23.66
N ILE A 285 5.70 -7.28 -23.07
CA ILE A 285 5.84 -7.18 -21.61
C ILE A 285 4.87 -6.09 -21.16
N PRO A 286 3.97 -6.37 -20.20
CA PRO A 286 2.99 -5.40 -19.74
C PRO A 286 3.71 -4.12 -19.30
N ARG A 287 3.46 -3.01 -20.00
CA ARG A 287 3.97 -1.70 -19.60
C ARG A 287 3.32 -1.33 -18.28
N ARG A 288 4.11 -1.22 -17.22
CA ARG A 288 3.65 -0.76 -15.92
C ARG A 288 4.26 0.58 -15.60
N HIS A 289 3.40 1.46 -15.10
CA HIS A 289 3.80 2.58 -14.26
C HIS A 289 4.61 2.04 -13.08
N SER A 290 5.76 2.67 -12.82
CA SER A 290 6.83 2.36 -11.86
C SER A 290 6.45 2.20 -10.36
N ILE A 291 5.21 1.80 -10.04
CA ILE A 291 4.74 1.69 -8.66
C ILE A 291 4.95 0.25 -8.18
N HIS A 292 6.00 0.07 -7.37
CA HIS A 292 6.28 -1.16 -6.62
C HIS A 292 5.06 -1.60 -5.77
N SER A 293 4.88 -2.90 -5.55
CA SER A 293 3.78 -3.37 -4.70
C SER A 293 4.01 -3.01 -3.22
N GLY A 294 2.94 -2.93 -2.43
CA GLY A 294 3.06 -2.72 -0.98
C GLY A 294 3.86 -3.84 -0.28
N GLU A 295 3.82 -5.07 -0.80
CA GLU A 295 4.66 -6.19 -0.36
C GLU A 295 6.15 -5.91 -0.62
N HIS A 296 6.49 -5.45 -1.82
CA HIS A 296 7.86 -5.11 -2.21
C HIS A 296 8.45 -4.03 -1.31
N ILE A 297 7.74 -2.93 -1.05
CA ILE A 297 8.25 -1.85 -0.18
C ILE A 297 8.47 -2.33 1.27
N ARG A 298 7.61 -3.21 1.79
CA ARG A 298 7.80 -3.81 3.13
C ARG A 298 9.05 -4.68 3.18
N LEU A 299 9.34 -5.45 2.12
CA LEU A 299 10.55 -6.25 2.02
C LEU A 299 11.82 -5.42 1.88
N VAL A 300 11.78 -4.33 1.09
CA VAL A 300 12.88 -3.36 1.03
C VAL A 300 13.15 -2.76 2.40
N ARG A 301 12.10 -2.39 3.15
CA ARG A 301 12.25 -1.93 4.53
C ARG A 301 12.85 -3.00 5.43
N ALA A 302 12.37 -4.25 5.37
CA ALA A 302 12.92 -5.34 6.15
C ALA A 302 14.40 -5.56 5.85
N PHE A 303 14.79 -5.50 4.57
CA PHE A 303 16.17 -5.59 4.13
C PHE A 303 17.04 -4.48 4.72
N ILE A 304 16.59 -3.21 4.65
CA ILE A 304 17.30 -2.07 5.26
C ILE A 304 17.48 -2.27 6.77
N LYS A 305 16.44 -2.74 7.48
CA LYS A 305 16.52 -3.04 8.91
C LYS A 305 17.57 -4.10 9.20
N THR A 306 17.53 -5.22 8.48
CA THR A 306 18.48 -6.32 8.69
C THR A 306 19.90 -5.89 8.36
N LEU A 307 20.12 -5.06 7.34
CA LEU A 307 21.43 -4.48 7.04
C LEU A 307 21.96 -3.65 8.21
N HIS A 308 21.15 -2.77 8.79
CA HIS A 308 21.55 -1.98 9.97
C HIS A 308 21.85 -2.85 11.18
N GLU A 309 20.99 -3.84 11.48
CA GLU A 309 21.22 -4.79 12.57
C GLU A 309 22.51 -5.59 12.35
N PHE A 310 22.75 -6.04 11.12
CA PHE A 310 23.94 -6.77 10.72
C PHE A 310 25.20 -5.94 10.90
N THR A 311 25.22 -4.69 10.43
CA THR A 311 26.40 -3.82 10.55
C THR A 311 26.63 -3.33 11.98
N ASN A 312 25.57 -3.09 12.74
CA ASN A 312 25.67 -2.68 14.14
C ASN A 312 26.15 -3.80 15.08
N SER A 313 26.06 -5.05 14.64
CA SER A 313 26.56 -6.23 15.37
C SER A 313 28.05 -6.53 15.12
N THR A 314 28.83 -5.55 14.63
CA THR A 314 30.27 -5.70 14.44
C THR A 314 30.97 -5.78 15.80
N THR A 315 31.73 -6.86 16.06
CA THR A 315 32.46 -7.06 17.34
C THR A 315 33.85 -6.46 17.32
N GLY A 316 34.40 -6.18 16.13
CA GLY A 316 35.75 -5.62 15.95
C GLY A 316 36.79 -6.69 15.68
N ASP A 317 36.37 -7.95 15.51
CA ASP A 317 37.22 -9.07 15.18
C ASP A 317 37.73 -8.94 13.74
N LYS A 318 38.87 -9.56 13.45
CA LYS A 318 39.41 -9.68 12.08
C LYS A 318 38.74 -10.82 11.28
N SER A 319 37.54 -11.23 11.67
CA SER A 319 36.80 -12.29 10.97
C SER A 319 36.36 -11.80 9.59
N ALA A 320 36.22 -12.72 8.64
CA ALA A 320 35.73 -12.39 7.30
C ALA A 320 34.32 -11.77 7.34
N MET A 321 33.48 -12.19 8.30
CA MET A 321 32.13 -11.67 8.51
C MET A 321 32.15 -10.24 9.04
N ASP A 322 33.04 -9.91 9.98
CA ASP A 322 33.18 -8.54 10.50
C ASP A 322 33.74 -7.57 9.47
N GLU A 323 34.61 -8.04 8.58
CA GLU A 323 35.08 -7.22 7.46
C GLU A 323 33.94 -6.94 6.46
N LEU A 324 33.11 -7.94 6.18
CA LEU A 324 31.91 -7.75 5.37
C LEU A 324 30.93 -6.76 6.01
N LYS A 325 30.68 -6.87 7.33
CA LYS A 325 29.83 -5.93 8.07
C LYS A 325 30.31 -4.48 7.93
N ARG A 326 31.63 -4.25 7.93
CA ARG A 326 32.24 -2.93 7.77
C ARG A 326 32.08 -2.34 6.37
N ILE A 327 32.17 -3.17 5.32
CA ILE A 327 32.18 -2.68 3.94
C ILE A 327 30.77 -2.62 3.31
N ILE A 328 29.85 -3.50 3.71
CA ILE A 328 28.51 -3.57 3.11
C ILE A 328 27.80 -2.23 3.22
N LEU A 329 27.65 -1.64 4.40
CA LEU A 329 26.78 -0.48 4.56
C LEU A 329 27.22 0.74 3.70
N PRO A 330 28.50 1.16 3.72
CA PRO A 330 28.96 2.24 2.84
C PRO A 330 28.71 2.00 1.35
N SER A 331 28.81 0.75 0.89
CA SER A 331 28.65 0.41 -0.52
C SER A 331 27.19 0.39 -1.02
N VAL A 332 26.22 0.26 -0.11
CA VAL A 332 24.79 0.11 -0.45
C VAL A 332 23.97 1.38 -0.26
N GLN A 333 24.43 2.28 0.62
CA GLN A 333 23.75 3.52 1.01
C GLN A 333 23.30 4.36 -0.20
N GLY A 334 24.18 4.55 -1.18
CA GLY A 334 23.87 5.33 -2.39
C GLY A 334 22.73 4.75 -3.24
N LYS A 335 22.68 3.41 -3.37
CA LYS A 335 21.59 2.73 -4.09
C LYS A 335 20.27 2.85 -3.34
N ILE A 336 20.29 2.68 -2.01
CA ILE A 336 19.10 2.83 -1.16
C ILE A 336 18.58 4.27 -1.24
N TYR A 337 19.45 5.27 -1.15
CA TYR A 337 19.08 6.67 -1.32
C TYR A 337 18.40 6.93 -2.66
N THR A 338 19.02 6.50 -3.76
CA THR A 338 18.48 6.71 -5.11
C THR A 338 17.09 6.08 -5.25
N PHE A 339 16.92 4.86 -4.75
CA PHE A 339 15.63 4.18 -4.73
C PHE A 339 14.58 4.97 -3.93
N LEU A 340 14.90 5.34 -2.68
CA LEU A 340 13.97 6.05 -1.80
C LEU A 340 13.58 7.42 -2.37
N ARG A 341 14.55 8.18 -2.90
CA ARG A 341 14.31 9.49 -3.52
C ARG A 341 13.31 9.37 -4.68
N LYS A 342 13.54 8.44 -5.61
CA LYS A 342 12.65 8.22 -6.75
C LYS A 342 11.28 7.70 -6.33
N ALA A 343 11.26 6.71 -5.43
CA ALA A 343 10.03 6.16 -4.88
C ALA A 343 9.18 7.25 -4.22
N ILE A 344 9.75 8.07 -3.33
CA ILE A 344 9.03 9.17 -2.65
C ILE A 344 8.52 10.20 -3.67
N TYR A 345 9.31 10.54 -4.68
CA TYR A 345 8.91 11.54 -5.68
C TYR A 345 7.71 11.09 -6.54
N HIS A 346 7.61 9.81 -6.87
CA HIS A 346 6.56 9.28 -7.75
C HIS A 346 5.40 8.58 -7.03
N TRP A 347 5.52 8.24 -5.74
CA TRP A 347 4.47 7.52 -5.01
C TRP A 347 3.17 8.35 -4.93
N PRO A 348 1.98 7.73 -5.06
CA PRO A 348 0.71 8.43 -4.85
C PRO A 348 0.56 8.96 -3.40
N LEU A 349 -0.22 10.02 -3.18
CA LEU A 349 -0.50 10.56 -1.84
C LEU A 349 -1.65 9.81 -1.13
N ASP A 350 -1.78 8.52 -1.40
CA ASP A 350 -2.80 7.68 -0.76
C ASP A 350 -2.31 7.15 0.60
N SER A 351 -3.14 6.35 1.24
CA SER A 351 -2.83 5.74 2.53
C SER A 351 -1.62 4.77 2.47
N SER A 352 -1.20 4.33 1.29
CA SER A 352 -0.02 3.46 1.10
C SER A 352 1.31 4.21 1.16
N PHE A 353 1.30 5.55 1.03
CA PHE A 353 2.48 6.42 1.19
C PHE A 353 3.22 6.20 2.52
N ARG A 354 2.49 5.75 3.55
CA ARG A 354 3.08 5.34 4.82
C ARG A 354 4.17 4.28 4.69
N LEU A 355 4.02 3.34 3.76
CA LEU A 355 4.97 2.24 3.57
C LEU A 355 6.34 2.77 3.14
N ILE A 356 6.38 3.71 2.20
CA ILE A 356 7.63 4.30 1.73
C ILE A 356 8.24 5.23 2.78
N LEU A 357 7.42 5.98 3.51
CA LEU A 357 7.90 6.81 4.62
C LEU A 357 8.53 5.96 5.73
N GLU A 358 7.90 4.83 6.09
CA GLU A 358 8.44 3.91 7.08
C GLU A 358 9.73 3.22 6.60
N ALA A 359 9.90 2.97 5.30
CA ALA A 359 11.15 2.48 4.71
C ALA A 359 12.27 3.53 4.81
N TRP A 360 11.97 4.80 4.50
CA TRP A 360 12.90 5.91 4.65
C TRP A 360 13.30 6.14 6.11
N LEU A 361 12.34 6.16 7.05
CA LEU A 361 12.63 6.27 8.48
C LEU A 361 13.50 5.12 8.99
N SER A 362 13.28 3.90 8.48
CA SER A 362 14.15 2.75 8.79
C SER A 362 15.58 2.92 8.25
N PHE A 363 15.77 3.62 7.12
CA PHE A 363 17.11 3.89 6.57
C PHE A 363 17.86 4.95 7.37
N ILE A 364 17.22 6.09 7.67
CA ILE A 364 17.89 7.24 8.28
C ILE A 364 18.14 7.10 9.79
N GLN A 365 17.57 6.09 10.45
CA GLN A 365 17.66 5.88 11.90
C GLN A 365 18.39 4.57 12.26
N PRO A 366 19.68 4.40 11.91
CA PRO A 366 20.44 3.17 12.19
C PRO A 366 20.57 2.85 13.69
N TRP A 367 20.53 3.86 14.56
CA TRP A 367 20.63 3.69 16.02
C TRP A 367 19.48 2.90 16.65
N ARG A 368 18.35 2.75 15.95
CA ARG A 368 17.21 1.93 16.40
C ARG A 368 17.50 0.43 16.37
N TYR A 369 18.58 0.05 15.69
CA TYR A 369 18.92 -1.33 15.36
C TYR A 369 20.23 -1.77 16.01
N VAL A 370 20.57 -1.23 17.19
CA VAL A 370 21.76 -1.63 17.95
C VAL A 370 21.44 -2.87 18.81
N PRO A 371 22.18 -3.98 18.66
CA PRO A 371 22.03 -5.14 19.53
C PRO A 371 22.53 -4.81 20.95
N GLY A 372 21.75 -5.12 21.99
CA GLY A 372 22.19 -5.02 23.39
C GLY A 372 21.61 -3.89 24.25
N VAL A 373 20.63 -3.11 23.78
CA VAL A 373 19.76 -2.33 24.71
C VAL A 373 18.75 -3.29 25.33
N THR A 374 19.25 -4.17 26.18
CA THR A 374 18.48 -5.01 27.10
C THR A 374 18.93 -4.59 28.49
N TYR A 375 17.98 -4.16 29.33
CA TYR A 375 18.10 -3.73 30.73
C TYR A 375 18.41 -2.24 30.98
N THR A 376 17.36 -1.41 31.00
CA THR A 376 17.28 -0.36 32.03
C THR A 376 16.75 -1.00 33.32
N LYS A 377 17.41 -0.78 34.46
CA LYS A 377 17.00 -1.29 35.79
C LYS A 377 15.67 -0.73 36.32
N GLU A 378 14.97 0.05 35.51
CA GLU A 378 13.76 0.77 35.86
C GLU A 378 12.71 0.37 34.83
N GLY A 379 11.66 -0.36 35.25
CA GLY A 379 10.62 -0.93 34.40
C GLY A 379 9.74 0.09 33.67
N LYS A 380 10.33 0.90 32.80
CA LYS A 380 9.65 1.71 31.78
C LYS A 380 9.58 0.92 30.48
N ALA A 381 8.48 1.11 29.74
CA ALA A 381 8.22 0.39 28.49
C ALA A 381 9.38 0.56 27.50
N GLU A 382 10.03 -0.56 27.17
CA GLU A 382 11.30 -0.67 26.44
C GLU A 382 11.28 -0.10 25.01
N GLU A 383 10.10 0.18 24.44
CA GLU A 383 9.94 0.72 23.08
C GLU A 383 10.25 2.22 22.95
N GLU A 384 10.07 3.03 24.01
CA GLU A 384 10.30 4.49 23.95
C GLU A 384 11.79 4.88 24.00
N GLU A 385 12.63 4.06 24.62
CA GLU A 385 14.08 4.29 24.76
C GLU A 385 14.86 3.79 23.54
N ARG A 386 14.43 2.68 22.91
CA ARG A 386 15.07 2.03 21.74
C ARG A 386 15.23 2.95 20.52
N GLY A 387 14.53 4.08 20.51
CA GLY A 387 14.50 5.05 19.43
C GLY A 387 15.49 6.21 19.56
N LYS A 388 16.10 6.43 20.73
CA LYS A 388 16.83 7.68 21.01
C LYS A 388 18.31 7.58 20.66
N ILE A 389 18.91 8.73 20.35
CA ILE A 389 20.35 8.86 20.12
C ILE A 389 21.04 9.03 21.47
N HIS A 390 21.73 7.98 21.93
CA HIS A 390 22.50 8.02 23.19
C HIS A 390 23.92 8.57 23.00
N ASP A 391 24.54 8.30 21.85
CA ASP A 391 25.91 8.75 21.52
C ASP A 391 25.92 9.42 20.13
N PRO A 392 25.77 10.75 20.06
CA PRO A 392 25.81 11.50 18.80
C PRO A 392 27.14 11.33 18.03
N GLY A 393 28.26 11.17 18.75
CA GLY A 393 29.59 11.06 18.15
C GLY A 393 29.76 9.81 17.29
N ARG A 394 29.09 8.71 17.65
CA ARG A 394 29.07 7.46 16.87
C ARG A 394 28.35 7.62 15.52
N TRP A 395 27.29 8.43 15.47
CA TRP A 395 26.39 8.50 14.32
C TRP A 395 26.70 9.63 13.35
N ILE A 396 27.52 10.62 13.75
CA ILE A 396 27.87 11.76 12.88
C ILE A 396 28.50 11.31 11.56
N SER A 397 29.36 10.29 11.58
CA SER A 397 29.97 9.73 10.36
C SER A 397 28.92 9.12 9.42
N PHE A 398 27.89 8.48 9.97
CA PHE A 398 26.78 7.98 9.17
C PHE A 398 25.96 9.12 8.56
N VAL A 399 25.69 10.19 9.33
CA VAL A 399 24.97 11.38 8.85
C VAL A 399 25.74 12.08 7.73
N VAL A 400 27.06 12.25 7.89
CA VAL A 400 27.95 12.79 6.85
C VAL A 400 27.85 11.99 5.55
N ASN A 401 27.91 10.65 5.64
CA ASN A 401 27.84 9.77 4.48
C ASN A 401 26.44 9.66 3.84
N ASN A 402 25.40 10.22 4.46
CA ASN A 402 24.03 10.08 3.98
C ASN A 402 23.28 11.42 4.01
N LEU A 403 23.99 12.55 3.97
CA LEU A 403 23.42 13.89 4.14
C LEU A 403 22.21 14.10 3.20
N LEU A 404 22.34 13.71 1.93
CA LEU A 404 21.29 13.83 0.93
C LEU A 404 20.01 13.08 1.28
N ALA A 405 20.12 11.93 1.97
CA ALA A 405 18.97 11.14 2.40
C ALA A 405 18.17 11.83 3.50
N TYR A 406 18.79 12.75 4.25
CA TYR A 406 18.10 13.61 5.20
C TYR A 406 17.54 14.84 4.51
N THR A 407 18.37 15.59 3.78
CA THR A 407 18.04 16.96 3.37
C THR A 407 17.22 17.01 2.08
N VAL A 408 17.63 16.29 1.04
CA VAL A 408 16.92 16.24 -0.25
C VAL A 408 15.59 15.52 -0.12
N VAL A 409 15.56 14.40 0.61
CA VAL A 409 14.30 13.66 0.83
C VAL A 409 13.34 14.50 1.68
N PHE A 410 13.82 15.19 2.71
CA PHE A 410 13.00 16.12 3.49
C PHE A 410 12.37 17.21 2.61
N GLN A 411 13.15 17.81 1.71
CA GLN A 411 12.68 18.81 0.74
C GLN A 411 11.58 18.25 -0.20
N GLN A 412 11.64 16.98 -0.57
CA GLN A 412 10.58 16.33 -1.36
C GLN A 412 9.33 15.98 -0.53
N LEU A 413 9.51 15.67 0.75
CA LEU A 413 8.43 15.32 1.67
C LEU A 413 7.61 16.53 2.11
N LEU A 414 8.24 17.69 2.32
CA LEU A 414 7.58 18.90 2.81
C LEU A 414 6.37 19.34 1.94
N PRO A 415 6.50 19.55 0.61
CA PRO A 415 5.37 19.94 -0.24
C PRO A 415 4.34 18.81 -0.38
N ARG A 416 4.71 17.55 -0.11
CA ARG A 416 3.77 16.43 -0.09
C ARG A 416 2.93 16.46 1.17
N PHE A 417 3.52 16.65 2.35
CA PHE A 417 2.79 16.79 3.60
C PHE A 417 1.85 17.99 3.63
N MET A 418 2.21 19.08 2.94
CA MET A 418 1.33 20.23 2.72
C MET A 418 0.04 19.90 1.97
N ARG A 419 0.02 18.83 1.18
CA ARG A 419 -1.13 18.39 0.36
C ARG A 419 -1.88 17.20 0.97
N THR A 420 -1.32 16.57 2.01
CA THR A 420 -1.97 15.44 2.70
C THR A 420 -2.94 15.94 3.75
N ASP A 421 -4.06 15.23 3.91
CA ASP A 421 -4.99 15.49 5.01
C ASP A 421 -4.37 15.08 6.35
N LEU A 422 -3.97 16.07 7.16
CA LEU A 422 -3.36 15.85 8.48
C LEU A 422 -4.38 15.57 9.59
N VAL A 423 -5.69 15.75 9.34
CA VAL A 423 -6.74 15.44 10.31
C VAL A 423 -6.94 13.92 10.44
N ALA A 424 -6.57 13.16 9.41
CA ALA A 424 -6.59 11.71 9.42
C ALA A 424 -5.53 11.13 10.41
N PRO A 425 -5.91 10.21 11.33
CA PRO A 425 -4.98 9.70 12.35
C PRO A 425 -3.71 9.05 11.83
N LYS A 426 -3.81 8.31 10.70
CA LYS A 426 -2.66 7.67 10.07
C LYS A 426 -1.64 8.71 9.57
N ASN A 427 -2.11 9.85 9.07
CA ASN A 427 -1.26 10.91 8.52
C ASN A 427 -0.64 11.78 9.62
N ALA A 428 -1.39 12.11 10.66
CA ALA A 428 -0.87 12.78 11.84
C ALA A 428 0.25 11.96 12.53
N LEU A 429 0.07 10.65 12.64
CA LEU A 429 1.09 9.76 13.18
C LEU A 429 2.35 9.71 12.31
N MET A 430 2.18 9.71 10.98
CA MET A 430 3.31 9.79 10.05
C MET A 430 4.12 11.05 10.29
N LEU A 431 3.46 12.20 10.38
CA LEU A 431 4.11 13.49 10.59
C LEU A 431 4.90 13.53 11.90
N PHE A 432 4.27 13.13 13.00
CA PHE A 432 4.89 13.07 14.32
C PHE A 432 6.19 12.25 14.31
N ARG A 433 6.20 11.09 13.64
CA ARG A 433 7.35 10.19 13.60
C ARG A 433 8.57 10.76 12.88
N VAL A 434 8.38 11.65 11.90
CA VAL A 434 9.47 12.27 11.16
C VAL A 434 10.32 13.18 12.07
N PHE A 435 9.67 13.89 13.00
CA PHE A 435 10.31 14.94 13.81
C PHE A 435 10.65 14.52 15.25
N SER A 436 10.48 13.24 15.59
CA SER A 436 10.62 12.75 16.96
C SER A 436 12.06 12.71 17.52
N GLN A 437 13.09 13.13 16.78
CA GLN A 437 14.50 12.93 17.15
C GLN A 437 15.23 14.26 17.47
N PRO A 438 15.52 14.57 18.74
CA PRO A 438 16.01 15.89 19.14
C PRO A 438 17.48 16.18 18.76
N TYR A 439 18.35 15.15 18.74
CA TYR A 439 19.78 15.33 18.42
C TYR A 439 20.09 15.28 16.92
N LEU A 440 19.17 14.74 16.12
CA LEU A 440 19.39 14.53 14.69
C LEU A 440 19.51 15.86 13.94
N ALA A 441 18.63 16.83 14.22
CA ALA A 441 18.65 18.13 13.57
C ALA A 441 19.97 18.89 13.84
N LYS A 442 20.48 18.83 15.07
CA LYS A 442 21.77 19.43 15.44
C LYS A 442 22.92 18.80 14.66
N MET A 443 22.96 17.46 14.56
CA MET A 443 23.97 16.77 13.76
C MET A 443 23.90 17.14 12.28
N ILE A 444 22.71 17.26 11.69
CA ILE A 444 22.54 17.68 10.29
C ILE A 444 23.06 19.11 10.11
N CYS A 445 22.70 20.03 11.01
CA CYS A 445 23.16 21.43 10.96
C CYS A 445 24.69 21.53 11.06
N GLU A 446 25.33 20.80 11.98
CA GLU A 446 26.79 20.74 12.09
C GLU A 446 27.46 20.24 10.80
N VAL A 447 26.87 19.23 10.15
CA VAL A 447 27.38 18.68 8.89
C VAL A 447 27.17 19.63 7.71
N GLU A 448 26.02 20.32 7.62
CA GLU A 448 25.74 21.30 6.57
C GLU A 448 26.67 22.52 6.66
N ASN A 449 26.94 23.02 7.86
CA ASN A 449 27.88 24.13 8.06
C ASN A 449 29.28 23.82 7.53
N CYS A 450 29.70 22.54 7.55
CA CYS A 450 30.98 22.13 6.97
C CYS A 450 31.00 22.24 5.42
N VAL A 451 29.85 22.19 4.76
CA VAL A 451 29.73 22.30 3.29
C VAL A 451 29.83 23.76 2.84
N ASP A 452 29.21 24.68 3.60
CA ASP A 452 29.20 26.12 3.32
C ASP A 452 30.54 26.82 3.65
N ASP A 453 31.27 26.37 4.68
CA ASP A 453 32.55 26.95 5.13
C ASP A 453 33.75 26.75 4.18
N ALA A 454 33.56 25.97 3.11
CA ALA A 454 34.62 25.62 2.18
C ALA A 454 35.17 26.80 1.35
N GLY A 455 34.61 28.00 1.50
CA GLY A 455 35.14 29.25 0.95
C GLY A 455 36.09 30.02 1.87
N LEU A 456 36.09 29.80 3.20
CA LEU A 456 36.65 30.79 4.14
C LEU A 456 37.50 30.26 5.31
N SER A 457 37.56 28.97 5.65
CA SER A 457 38.33 28.52 6.84
C SER A 457 39.24 27.29 6.63
N LYS A 458 40.55 27.54 6.43
CA LYS A 458 41.62 26.53 6.62
C LYS A 458 41.87 26.33 8.12
N GLY A 459 41.02 25.57 8.82
CA GLY A 459 41.08 25.51 10.30
C GLY A 459 41.14 24.13 10.96
N ARG A 460 40.52 23.07 10.43
CA ARG A 460 40.49 21.75 11.11
C ARG A 460 40.68 20.60 10.11
N ILE A 461 41.57 19.66 10.43
CA ILE A 461 41.93 18.53 9.55
C ILE A 461 40.73 17.57 9.35
N THR A 462 39.84 17.45 10.34
CA THR A 462 38.65 16.59 10.30
C THR A 462 37.49 17.19 9.47
N THR A 463 37.29 18.50 9.49
CA THR A 463 36.23 19.17 8.71
C THR A 463 36.52 19.10 7.21
N ASN A 464 37.80 19.16 6.83
CA ASN A 464 38.25 18.99 5.45
C ASN A 464 37.94 17.59 4.89
N GLN A 465 38.00 16.55 5.73
CA GLN A 465 37.67 15.18 5.33
C GLN A 465 36.17 15.03 5.05
N TRP A 466 35.29 15.51 5.94
CA TRP A 466 33.84 15.44 5.74
C TRP A 466 33.38 16.22 4.51
N THR A 467 33.94 17.41 4.30
CA THR A 467 33.64 18.23 3.11
C THR A 467 33.97 17.49 1.81
N SER A 468 35.12 16.79 1.77
CA SER A 468 35.52 16.01 0.59
C SER A 468 34.58 14.82 0.34
N ILE A 469 34.16 14.12 1.40
CA ILE A 469 33.23 12.98 1.34
C ILE A 469 31.88 13.45 0.82
N ILE A 470 31.32 14.52 1.37
CA ILE A 470 30.00 15.03 0.98
C ILE A 470 30.01 15.48 -0.49
N ARG A 471 31.05 16.20 -0.93
CA ARG A 471 31.18 16.62 -2.34
C ARG A 471 31.28 15.44 -3.29
N GLN A 472 32.04 14.41 -2.91
CA GLN A 472 32.14 13.19 -3.70
C GLN A 472 30.77 12.50 -3.81
N GLN A 473 30.02 12.41 -2.71
CA GLN A 473 28.69 11.79 -2.72
C GLN A 473 27.66 12.57 -3.53
N ILE A 474 27.68 13.91 -3.46
CA ILE A 474 26.82 14.75 -4.30
C ILE A 474 27.11 14.50 -5.78
N LEU A 475 28.40 14.49 -6.15
CA LEU A 475 28.83 14.24 -7.52
C LEU A 475 28.41 12.83 -8.01
N GLU A 476 28.57 11.81 -7.16
CA GLU A 476 28.26 10.42 -7.52
C GLU A 476 26.76 10.13 -7.61
N LEU A 477 25.93 10.73 -6.76
CA LEU A 477 24.49 10.41 -6.65
C LEU A 477 23.60 11.34 -7.45
N GLU A 478 23.90 12.64 -7.48
CA GLU A 478 23.07 13.66 -8.12
C GLU A 478 23.68 14.19 -9.44
N GLY A 479 24.98 13.98 -9.63
CA GLY A 479 25.71 14.42 -10.81
C GLY A 479 26.29 15.84 -10.69
N PRO A 480 27.10 16.27 -11.67
CA PRO A 480 27.86 17.53 -11.61
C PRO A 480 27.00 18.79 -11.73
N THR A 481 25.77 18.67 -12.23
CA THR A 481 24.85 19.80 -12.43
C THR A 481 23.97 20.09 -11.22
N TYR A 482 24.05 19.25 -10.17
CA TYR A 482 23.20 19.41 -9.01
C TYR A 482 23.74 20.46 -8.05
N GLN A 483 22.91 21.45 -7.75
CA GLN A 483 23.22 22.46 -6.74
C GLN A 483 22.59 22.06 -5.40
N TYR A 484 23.45 21.81 -4.41
CA TYR A 484 23.00 21.51 -3.06
C TYR A 484 22.32 22.72 -2.42
N VAL A 485 21.12 22.51 -1.87
CA VAL A 485 20.39 23.51 -1.08
C VAL A 485 20.33 23.01 0.37
N PRO A 486 20.91 23.74 1.34
CA PRO A 486 20.88 23.35 2.74
C PRO A 486 19.45 23.29 3.28
N MET A 487 19.17 22.30 4.14
CA MET A 487 17.88 22.10 4.81
C MET A 487 17.49 23.31 5.66
N PHE A 488 18.46 23.97 6.30
CA PHE A 488 18.24 25.17 7.13
C PHE A 488 18.33 26.49 6.36
N SER A 489 18.29 26.45 5.02
CA SER A 489 18.28 27.65 4.19
C SER A 489 17.03 28.50 4.41
N THR A 490 17.13 29.80 4.14
CA THR A 490 16.02 30.75 4.25
C THR A 490 14.80 30.34 3.43
N ALA A 491 14.99 29.75 2.25
CA ALA A 491 13.90 29.28 1.38
C ALA A 491 13.10 28.13 2.02
N ILE A 492 13.76 27.16 2.65
CA ILE A 492 13.10 26.02 3.29
C ILE A 492 12.46 26.47 4.60
N ASN A 493 13.12 27.33 5.37
CA ASN A 493 12.53 27.92 6.59
C ASN A 493 11.20 28.60 6.29
N LEU A 494 11.10 29.37 5.19
CA LEU A 494 9.83 29.96 4.76
C LEU A 494 8.76 28.90 4.45
N GLN A 495 9.12 27.81 3.76
CA GLN A 495 8.16 26.72 3.50
C GLN A 495 7.72 26.03 4.79
N VAL A 496 8.61 25.84 5.76
CA VAL A 496 8.28 25.27 7.07
C VAL A 496 7.36 26.20 7.86
N VAL A 497 7.56 27.52 7.81
CA VAL A 497 6.66 28.49 8.43
C VAL A 497 5.24 28.37 7.87
N TRP A 498 5.09 28.29 6.55
CA TRP A 498 3.79 28.00 5.92
C TRP A 498 3.21 26.65 6.35
N PHE A 499 4.07 25.65 6.55
CA PHE A 499 3.64 24.31 6.95
C PHE A 499 3.10 24.30 8.37
N LEU A 500 3.72 25.06 9.28
CA LEU A 500 3.27 25.24 10.65
C LEU A 500 1.86 25.82 10.71
N SER A 501 1.51 26.74 9.81
CA SER A 501 0.13 27.25 9.68
C SER A 501 -0.85 26.13 9.30
N ASN A 502 -0.50 25.27 8.35
CA ASN A 502 -1.34 24.12 7.96
C ASN A 502 -1.50 23.10 9.09
N ILE A 503 -0.42 22.81 9.85
CA ILE A 503 -0.50 21.93 11.03
C ILE A 503 -1.42 22.56 12.09
N LYS A 504 -1.33 23.87 12.30
CA LYS A 504 -2.17 24.57 13.28
C LYS A 504 -3.64 24.54 12.88
N GLN A 505 -3.94 24.74 11.59
CA GLN A 505 -5.29 24.57 11.05
C GLN A 505 -5.82 23.16 11.30
N ALA A 506 -5.04 22.14 10.91
CA ALA A 506 -5.38 20.73 11.08
C ALA A 506 -5.63 20.36 12.55
N HIS A 507 -4.81 20.90 13.46
CA HIS A 507 -4.98 20.73 14.90
C HIS A 507 -6.32 21.28 15.37
N LEU A 508 -6.68 22.52 15.02
CA LEU A 508 -7.96 23.13 15.40
C LEU A 508 -9.17 22.35 14.86
N THR A 509 -9.12 21.89 13.60
CA THR A 509 -10.16 21.01 13.03
C THR A 509 -10.27 19.68 13.75
N SER A 510 -9.14 19.06 14.10
CA SER A 510 -9.17 17.76 14.77
C SER A 510 -9.77 17.87 16.17
N THR A 511 -9.45 18.94 16.90
CA THR A 511 -10.02 19.23 18.23
C THR A 511 -11.52 19.45 18.16
N SER A 512 -11.99 20.32 17.25
CA SER A 512 -13.43 20.57 17.09
C SER A 512 -14.19 19.30 16.67
N LEU A 513 -13.60 18.50 15.77
CA LEU A 513 -14.18 17.24 15.31
C LEU A 513 -14.31 16.23 16.45
N VAL A 514 -13.29 16.08 17.30
CA VAL A 514 -13.33 15.18 18.47
C VAL A 514 -14.42 15.64 19.44
N GLU A 515 -14.51 16.93 19.75
CA GLU A 515 -15.54 17.49 20.63
C GLU A 515 -16.96 17.21 20.09
N ALA A 516 -17.21 17.46 18.80
CA ALA A 516 -18.51 17.22 18.18
C ALA A 516 -18.90 15.73 18.15
N LEU A 517 -17.94 14.83 17.92
CA LEU A 517 -18.17 13.38 17.98
C LEU A 517 -18.46 12.90 19.40
N GLU A 518 -17.81 13.49 20.41
CA GLU A 518 -18.08 13.20 21.82
C GLU A 518 -19.47 13.67 22.25
N ASP A 519 -19.89 14.87 21.83
CA ASP A 519 -21.24 15.38 22.08
C ASP A 519 -22.32 14.51 21.42
N ARG A 520 -22.08 14.08 20.17
CA ARG A 520 -22.96 13.14 19.48
C ARG A 520 -23.03 11.79 20.20
N ARG A 521 -21.92 11.30 20.75
CA ARG A 521 -21.87 10.07 21.54
C ARG A 521 -22.60 10.23 22.87
N ARG A 522 -22.45 11.37 23.56
CA ARG A 522 -23.18 11.71 24.80
C ARG A 522 -24.70 11.73 24.56
N GLY A 523 -25.16 12.34 23.47
CA GLY A 523 -26.59 12.45 23.13
C GLY A 523 -27.27 11.14 22.73
N LYS A 524 -26.52 10.12 22.27
CA LYS A 524 -27.09 8.85 21.78
C LYS A 524 -26.96 7.66 22.73
N ARG A 525 -26.38 7.80 23.93
CA ARG A 525 -26.07 6.67 24.84
C ARG A 525 -27.26 5.74 25.12
N PHE A 526 -28.48 6.27 25.19
CA PHE A 526 -29.67 5.46 25.49
C PHE A 526 -30.17 4.63 24.29
N LEU A 527 -30.14 5.17 23.07
CA LEU A 527 -30.59 4.47 21.87
C LEU A 527 -29.54 3.51 21.30
N LEU A 528 -28.25 3.87 21.41
CA LEU A 528 -27.14 3.03 20.98
C LEU A 528 -26.96 1.81 21.90
N SER A 529 -27.11 1.92 23.22
CA SER A 529 -26.98 0.74 24.10
C SER A 529 -28.14 -0.25 23.94
N LEU A 530 -29.34 0.23 23.59
CA LEU A 530 -30.47 -0.63 23.22
C LEU A 530 -30.21 -1.31 21.87
N TRP A 531 -29.69 -0.59 20.87
CA TRP A 531 -29.39 -1.14 19.54
C TRP A 531 -28.20 -2.12 19.54
N GLU A 532 -27.12 -1.82 20.28
CA GLU A 532 -25.93 -2.68 20.44
C GLU A 532 -26.25 -3.97 21.21
N PHE A 533 -27.22 -3.94 22.14
CA PHE A 533 -27.70 -5.16 22.81
C PHE A 533 -28.46 -6.09 21.86
N PHE A 534 -29.16 -5.56 20.84
CA PHE A 534 -29.88 -6.33 19.84
C PHE A 534 -29.03 -6.70 18.61
N SER A 535 -27.98 -5.93 18.32
CA SER A 535 -27.11 -6.10 17.14
C SER A 535 -25.71 -6.53 17.60
N CYS A 536 -25.57 -7.81 17.90
CA CYS A 536 -24.26 -8.44 18.09
C CYS A 536 -23.61 -8.61 16.70
N GLU A 537 -23.00 -7.55 16.18
CA GLU A 537 -22.04 -7.66 15.08
C GLU A 537 -20.65 -7.29 15.60
N GLU A 538 -19.70 -8.20 15.41
CA GLU A 538 -18.27 -7.95 15.59
C GLU A 538 -17.85 -6.79 14.70
N TYR A 539 -17.39 -5.71 15.32
CA TYR A 539 -16.81 -4.55 14.64
C TYR A 539 -15.73 -5.00 13.65
N SER A 540 -15.94 -4.73 12.36
CA SER A 540 -14.91 -4.89 11.34
C SER A 540 -13.78 -3.88 11.56
N SER A 541 -12.54 -4.30 11.35
CA SER A 541 -11.30 -3.59 11.73
C SER A 541 -10.98 -2.31 10.96
N ASP A 542 -11.85 -1.84 10.06
CA ASP A 542 -11.55 -0.72 9.16
C ASP A 542 -12.20 0.63 9.56
N ASP A 543 -13.02 0.66 10.60
CA ASP A 543 -13.60 1.90 11.13
C ASP A 543 -12.63 2.64 12.07
N ILE A 544 -12.23 3.86 11.69
CA ILE A 544 -11.37 4.72 12.52
C ILE A 544 -12.08 5.05 13.83
N SER A 545 -11.62 4.44 14.92
CA SER A 545 -12.21 4.61 16.24
C SER A 545 -12.10 6.05 16.75
N ILE A 546 -13.05 6.47 17.59
CA ILE A 546 -13.00 7.77 18.28
C ILE A 546 -11.71 7.89 19.11
N GLU A 547 -11.23 6.78 19.66
CA GLU A 547 -9.99 6.74 20.44
C GLU A 547 -8.75 7.04 19.60
N GLU A 548 -8.71 6.57 18.34
CA GLU A 548 -7.65 6.96 17.41
C GLU A 548 -7.71 8.45 17.05
N ARG A 549 -8.93 9.01 16.89
CA ARG A 549 -9.12 10.45 16.59
C ARG A 549 -8.69 11.35 17.75
N ARG A 550 -8.86 10.92 19.00
CA ARG A 550 -8.40 11.66 20.19
C ARG A 550 -6.89 11.87 20.24
N ARG A 551 -6.12 10.96 19.63
CA ARG A 551 -4.65 11.07 19.59
C ARG A 551 -4.17 12.13 18.59
N VAL A 552 -4.99 12.48 17.60
CA VAL A 552 -4.59 13.39 16.50
C VAL A 552 -4.21 14.78 16.99
N PRO A 553 -5.02 15.50 17.81
CA PRO A 553 -4.63 16.82 18.30
C PRO A 553 -3.30 16.80 19.05
N VAL A 554 -3.06 15.77 19.87
CA VAL A 554 -1.83 15.60 20.66
C VAL A 554 -0.62 15.41 19.74
N LEU A 555 -0.73 14.49 18.77
CA LEU A 555 0.34 14.21 17.80
C LEU A 555 0.72 15.45 16.99
N LEU A 556 -0.29 16.21 16.52
CA LEU A 556 -0.07 17.44 15.76
C LEU A 556 0.56 18.54 16.61
N ALA A 557 0.13 18.70 17.87
CA ALA A 557 0.73 19.68 18.78
C ALA A 557 2.20 19.36 19.08
N THR A 558 2.53 18.08 19.30
CA THR A 558 3.93 17.67 19.51
C THR A 558 4.77 17.85 18.26
N ALA A 559 4.25 17.49 17.07
CA ALA A 559 4.95 17.70 15.80
C ALA A 559 5.20 19.20 15.53
N GLN A 560 4.23 20.05 15.86
CA GLN A 560 4.37 21.50 15.75
C GLN A 560 5.51 22.02 16.64
N GLN A 561 5.55 21.62 17.91
CA GLN A 561 6.61 22.03 18.83
C GLN A 561 7.99 21.56 18.36
N GLN A 562 8.10 20.30 17.91
CA GLN A 562 9.35 19.75 17.41
C GLN A 562 9.88 20.53 16.19
N LEU A 563 9.01 20.93 15.26
CA LEU A 563 9.40 21.74 14.11
C LEU A 563 9.90 23.13 14.52
N ILE A 564 9.23 23.77 15.48
CA ILE A 564 9.66 25.06 16.03
C ILE A 564 11.05 24.92 16.67
N ASP A 565 11.26 23.87 17.47
CA ASP A 565 12.55 23.62 18.14
C ASP A 565 13.68 23.30 17.14
N ILE A 566 13.39 22.53 16.10
CA ILE A 566 14.37 22.12 15.07
C ILE A 566 14.85 23.31 14.23
N PHE A 567 13.93 24.16 13.79
CA PHE A 567 14.24 25.30 12.92
C PHE A 567 14.44 26.62 13.68
N GLN A 568 14.30 26.60 15.01
CA GLN A 568 14.44 27.77 15.90
C GLN A 568 13.59 28.97 15.43
N ILE A 569 12.37 28.70 14.99
CA ILE A 569 11.44 29.70 14.45
C ILE A 569 10.83 30.50 15.61
N GLN A 570 10.79 31.83 15.50
CA GLN A 570 10.09 32.66 16.47
C GLN A 570 8.58 32.52 16.25
N LEU A 571 7.81 32.37 17.33
CA LEU A 571 6.34 32.21 17.28
C LEU A 571 5.61 33.38 16.59
N GLU A 572 6.26 34.55 16.52
CA GLU A 572 5.76 35.78 15.89
C GLU A 572 5.82 35.73 14.35
N ASP A 573 6.68 34.90 13.77
CA ASP A 573 6.90 34.80 12.32
C ASP A 573 5.84 33.93 11.62
N ILE A 574 5.00 33.22 12.38
CA ILE A 574 3.95 32.37 11.82
C ILE A 574 2.82 33.27 11.30
N PRO A 575 2.48 33.22 9.99
CA PRO A 575 1.44 34.07 9.43
C PRO A 575 0.11 33.79 10.13
N GLN A 576 -0.37 34.76 10.91
CA GLN A 576 -1.64 34.72 11.65
C GLN A 576 -2.87 34.91 10.74
N VAL A 577 -2.72 34.76 9.41
CA VAL A 577 -3.83 34.87 8.47
C VAL A 577 -4.89 33.85 8.87
N ALA A 578 -5.99 34.35 9.46
CA ALA A 578 -7.12 33.64 10.07
C ALA A 578 -7.06 32.10 9.97
N ILE A 579 -6.23 31.48 10.83
CA ILE A 579 -6.17 30.03 10.95
C ILE A 579 -7.45 29.59 11.66
N VAL A 580 -8.49 29.33 10.87
CA VAL A 580 -9.80 28.87 11.34
C VAL A 580 -9.93 27.39 11.04
N ALA A 581 -10.63 26.65 11.90
CA ALA A 581 -10.96 25.26 11.62
C ALA A 581 -11.74 25.16 10.29
N ASP A 582 -11.34 24.23 9.42
CA ASP A 582 -12.08 23.83 8.23
C ASP A 582 -13.45 23.24 8.63
N GLN A 583 -14.48 24.07 8.52
CA GLN A 583 -15.86 23.72 8.85
C GLN A 583 -16.48 22.77 7.80
N GLU A 584 -16.04 22.84 6.54
CA GLU A 584 -16.57 21.98 5.47
C GLU A 584 -16.14 20.53 5.68
N TYR A 585 -14.87 20.32 6.02
CA TYR A 585 -14.36 19.00 6.40
C TYR A 585 -15.01 18.49 7.69
N HIS A 586 -15.24 19.36 8.67
CA HIS A 586 -15.91 19.02 9.92
C HIS A 586 -17.34 18.49 9.67
N ASP A 587 -18.11 19.21 8.85
CA ASP A 587 -19.48 18.86 8.52
C ASP A 587 -19.57 17.60 7.66
N SER A 588 -18.61 17.36 6.75
CA SER A 588 -18.59 16.15 5.92
C SER A 588 -18.52 14.88 6.77
N ILE A 589 -17.58 14.81 7.73
CA ILE A 589 -17.38 13.64 8.59
C ILE A 589 -18.57 13.42 9.54
N LEU A 590 -19.24 14.49 9.98
CA LEU A 590 -20.45 14.38 10.80
C LEU A 590 -21.67 13.93 9.99
N SER A 591 -21.75 14.35 8.72
CA SER A 591 -22.83 14.05 7.79
C SER A 591 -22.74 12.64 7.18
N THR A 592 -21.54 12.06 7.07
CA THR A 592 -21.36 10.63 6.76
C THR A 592 -21.88 9.81 7.95
N SER A 593 -23.18 9.49 7.92
CA SER A 593 -23.77 8.53 8.84
C SER A 593 -23.03 7.20 8.72
N PHE A 594 -22.64 6.61 9.85
CA PHE A 594 -22.31 5.18 10.01
C PHE A 594 -23.53 4.29 9.69
N CYS A 595 -24.13 4.47 8.51
CA CYS A 595 -25.20 3.66 7.98
C CYS A 595 -24.65 3.00 6.72
N HIS A 596 -24.19 1.76 6.89
CA HIS A 596 -23.92 0.79 5.85
C HIS A 596 -23.20 1.32 4.61
N GLN A 597 -21.87 1.20 4.61
CA GLN A 597 -21.20 0.83 3.38
C GLN A 597 -21.64 -0.61 3.08
N SER A 598 -22.78 -0.75 2.40
CA SER A 598 -23.31 -2.04 2.00
C SER A 598 -22.22 -2.77 1.24
N GLN A 599 -21.90 -3.97 1.73
CA GLN A 599 -21.13 -4.98 1.02
C GLN A 599 -21.44 -4.90 -0.47
N MET A 600 -20.43 -4.50 -1.24
CA MET A 600 -20.46 -4.69 -2.68
C MET A 600 -20.39 -6.20 -2.87
N GLU A 601 -21.57 -6.83 -3.01
CA GLU A 601 -21.67 -8.25 -3.28
C GLU A 601 -20.82 -8.59 -4.49
N SER A 602 -19.91 -9.54 -4.27
CA SER A 602 -19.03 -10.17 -5.24
C SER A 602 -19.83 -10.99 -6.26
N SER A 603 -20.55 -10.32 -7.15
CA SER A 603 -21.13 -10.91 -8.34
C SER A 603 -20.87 -10.04 -9.57
N PHE A 604 -19.58 -9.86 -9.89
CA PHE A 604 -19.19 -9.31 -11.18
C PHE A 604 -19.13 -10.42 -12.23
N ASP A 605 -20.24 -10.55 -12.96
CA ASP A 605 -20.30 -11.26 -14.23
C ASP A 605 -19.45 -10.50 -15.26
N SER A 606 -18.31 -11.09 -15.64
CA SER A 606 -17.25 -10.52 -16.47
C SER A 606 -17.58 -10.47 -17.97
N SER A 607 -18.82 -10.70 -18.36
CA SER A 607 -19.23 -10.90 -19.75
C SER A 607 -19.57 -9.62 -20.53
N ARG A 608 -19.46 -8.41 -19.94
CA ARG A 608 -19.80 -7.16 -20.63
C ARG A 608 -18.65 -6.13 -20.61
N PRO A 609 -17.97 -5.89 -21.74
CA PRO A 609 -17.00 -4.82 -21.85
C PRO A 609 -17.71 -3.46 -21.94
N GLY A 610 -17.38 -2.59 -20.99
CA GLY A 610 -17.73 -1.18 -21.04
C GLY A 610 -19.01 -0.82 -20.28
N THR A 611 -18.84 -0.49 -19.00
CA THR A 611 -19.42 0.68 -18.31
C THR A 611 -19.03 0.58 -16.84
N PHE A 612 -17.98 1.27 -16.37
CA PHE A 612 -17.92 1.82 -15.00
C PHE A 612 -16.91 2.98 -14.99
N VAL A 613 -17.44 4.20 -15.07
CA VAL A 613 -16.72 5.40 -14.63
C VAL A 613 -16.87 5.44 -13.10
N PRO A 614 -15.78 5.52 -12.32
CA PRO A 614 -15.88 5.76 -10.90
C PRO A 614 -16.58 7.10 -10.69
N LEU A 615 -17.68 7.12 -9.94
CA LEU A 615 -18.26 8.37 -9.45
C LEU A 615 -17.28 8.96 -8.45
N GLN A 616 -16.39 9.81 -8.96
CA GLN A 616 -15.50 10.66 -8.17
C GLN A 616 -16.41 11.59 -7.35
N GLU A 617 -16.31 11.52 -6.02
CA GLU A 617 -17.14 12.27 -5.06
C GLU A 617 -17.02 13.81 -5.13
N GLY A 618 -16.22 14.35 -6.06
CA GLY A 618 -15.99 15.78 -6.26
C GLY A 618 -17.11 16.55 -6.98
N ARG A 619 -18.30 15.98 -7.20
CA ARG A 619 -19.46 16.70 -7.78
C ARG A 619 -20.77 16.35 -7.08
N GLN A 620 -20.87 16.60 -5.78
CA GLN A 620 -22.16 16.64 -5.08
C GLN A 620 -22.76 18.05 -5.07
N THR A 621 -23.00 18.62 -6.26
CA THR A 621 -23.96 19.74 -6.40
C THR A 621 -25.40 19.28 -6.65
N CYS A 622 -25.65 17.97 -6.71
CA CYS A 622 -27.00 17.41 -6.88
C CYS A 622 -27.64 17.14 -5.51
N ARG A 623 -27.99 18.21 -4.76
CA ARG A 623 -28.54 18.05 -3.41
C ARG A 623 -29.95 17.45 -3.36
N TYR A 624 -30.65 17.28 -4.49
CA TYR A 624 -31.94 16.58 -4.57
C TYR A 624 -32.12 15.92 -5.94
N ILE A 625 -31.87 14.62 -6.04
CA ILE A 625 -32.28 13.84 -7.23
C ILE A 625 -33.71 13.38 -6.98
N GLU A 626 -34.68 14.11 -7.53
CA GLU A 626 -36.08 13.70 -7.51
C GLU A 626 -36.31 12.56 -8.53
N TYR A 627 -37.00 11.51 -8.12
CA TYR A 627 -37.28 10.37 -8.99
C TYR A 627 -38.31 10.76 -10.06
N MET A 628 -37.88 10.85 -11.31
CA MET A 628 -38.71 11.29 -12.44
C MET A 628 -39.52 10.18 -13.13
N GLY A 629 -39.38 8.93 -12.67
CA GLY A 629 -40.10 7.76 -13.20
C GLY A 629 -41.47 7.53 -12.55
N ASP A 630 -42.07 6.36 -12.80
CA ASP A 630 -43.34 5.98 -12.15
C ASP A 630 -43.15 5.73 -10.63
N PRO A 631 -43.80 6.50 -9.73
CA PRO A 631 -43.62 6.36 -8.29
C PRO A 631 -43.98 4.97 -7.75
N GLU A 632 -44.84 4.21 -8.42
CA GLU A 632 -45.15 2.82 -8.03
C GLU A 632 -44.00 1.84 -8.33
N LEU A 633 -43.11 2.18 -9.27
CA LEU A 633 -41.95 1.36 -9.67
C LEU A 633 -40.66 1.74 -8.94
N GLN A 634 -40.72 2.63 -7.95
CA GLN A 634 -39.55 2.94 -7.12
C GLN A 634 -39.05 1.69 -6.40
N PRO A 635 -37.72 1.51 -6.24
CA PRO A 635 -37.17 0.41 -5.45
C PRO A 635 -37.77 0.43 -4.05
N VAL A 636 -37.96 -0.75 -3.48
CA VAL A 636 -38.54 -0.90 -2.13
C VAL A 636 -37.60 -0.24 -1.13
N ARG A 637 -38.13 0.70 -0.35
CA ARG A 637 -37.35 1.45 0.64
C ARG A 637 -37.20 0.64 1.93
N THR A 638 -36.19 0.96 2.74
CA THR A 638 -35.94 0.30 4.03
C THR A 638 -37.11 0.40 5.01
N ASN A 639 -38.01 1.38 4.83
CA ASN A 639 -39.20 1.59 5.65
C ASN A 639 -40.49 0.93 5.10
N GLU A 640 -40.39 0.12 4.04
CA GLU A 640 -41.55 -0.54 3.40
C GLU A 640 -41.46 -2.08 3.48
N CYS A 641 -42.60 -2.74 3.70
CA CYS A 641 -42.68 -4.19 3.64
C CYS A 641 -42.72 -4.69 2.19
N ALA A 642 -41.62 -5.29 1.72
CA ALA A 642 -41.45 -5.72 0.32
C ALA A 642 -42.56 -6.69 -0.16
N PHE A 643 -43.05 -7.57 0.71
CA PHE A 643 -44.13 -8.51 0.39
C PHE A 643 -45.45 -7.79 0.11
N LEU A 644 -45.82 -6.82 0.96
CA LEU A 644 -47.05 -6.04 0.81
C LEU A 644 -46.98 -5.12 -0.41
N VAL A 645 -45.85 -4.43 -0.63
CA VAL A 645 -45.66 -3.56 -1.80
C VAL A 645 -45.89 -4.33 -3.10
N ARG A 646 -45.30 -5.52 -3.25
CA ARG A 646 -45.44 -6.35 -4.47
C ARG A 646 -46.88 -6.82 -4.69
N ASN A 647 -47.59 -7.24 -3.64
CA ASN A 647 -48.97 -7.72 -3.76
C ASN A 647 -49.97 -6.58 -3.97
N PHE A 648 -49.82 -5.47 -3.26
CA PHE A 648 -50.63 -4.26 -3.46
C PHE A 648 -50.44 -3.68 -4.85
N TYR A 649 -49.21 -3.69 -5.39
CA TYR A 649 -48.97 -3.25 -6.76
C TYR A 649 -49.73 -4.11 -7.78
N LYS A 650 -49.69 -5.45 -7.65
CA LYS A 650 -50.45 -6.36 -8.53
C LYS A 650 -51.96 -6.11 -8.45
N LEU A 651 -52.49 -5.96 -7.24
CA LEU A 651 -53.91 -5.66 -7.01
C LEU A 651 -54.31 -4.30 -7.61
N CYS A 652 -53.52 -3.27 -7.37
CA CYS A 652 -53.76 -1.93 -7.93
C CYS A 652 -53.68 -1.95 -9.45
N CYS A 653 -52.72 -2.66 -10.05
CA CYS A 653 -52.65 -2.81 -11.51
C CYS A 653 -53.92 -3.45 -12.07
N TYR A 654 -54.40 -4.54 -11.47
CA TYR A 654 -55.63 -5.19 -11.90
C TYR A 654 -56.85 -4.27 -11.81
N LEU A 655 -57.03 -3.57 -10.68
CA LEU A 655 -58.16 -2.66 -10.47
C LEU A 655 -58.10 -1.44 -11.38
N ASN A 656 -56.93 -0.83 -11.54
CA ASN A 656 -56.71 0.33 -12.40
C ASN A 656 -56.89 -0.02 -13.88
N LEU A 657 -56.61 -1.26 -14.31
CA LEU A 657 -56.88 -1.72 -15.67
C LEU A 657 -58.37 -1.99 -15.90
N LYS A 658 -59.03 -2.68 -14.97
CA LYS A 658 -60.45 -3.08 -15.11
C LYS A 658 -61.40 -1.88 -15.06
N TYR A 659 -61.20 -0.93 -14.14
CA TYR A 659 -62.10 0.20 -13.91
C TYR A 659 -61.54 1.54 -14.40
N ARG A 660 -60.57 1.52 -15.33
CA ARG A 660 -59.86 2.72 -15.80
C ARG A 660 -60.79 3.86 -16.22
N TYR A 661 -61.76 3.56 -17.08
CA TYR A 661 -62.67 4.57 -17.64
C TYR A 661 -63.62 5.13 -16.57
N GLU A 662 -64.10 4.28 -15.67
CA GLU A 662 -64.98 4.68 -14.57
C GLU A 662 -64.25 5.55 -13.54
N ILE A 663 -63.01 5.19 -13.19
CA ILE A 663 -62.15 5.97 -12.29
C ILE A 663 -61.90 7.37 -12.86
N ILE A 664 -61.60 7.47 -14.16
CA ILE A 664 -61.38 8.75 -14.84
C ILE A 664 -62.68 9.58 -14.86
N ALA A 665 -63.81 8.95 -15.19
CA ALA A 665 -65.11 9.62 -15.22
C ALA A 665 -65.53 10.14 -13.85
N LEU A 666 -65.33 9.34 -12.79
CA LEU A 666 -65.65 9.71 -11.41
C LEU A 666 -64.71 10.79 -10.86
N TYR A 667 -63.41 10.72 -11.16
CA TYR A 667 -62.43 11.72 -10.74
C TYR A 667 -62.71 13.11 -11.34
N ASN A 668 -63.14 13.14 -12.60
CA ASN A 668 -63.43 14.37 -13.33
C ASN A 668 -64.82 14.95 -13.03
N ARG A 669 -65.71 14.18 -12.39
CA ARG A 669 -67.05 14.64 -12.03
C ARG A 669 -66.96 15.79 -11.00
N ARG A 670 -67.76 16.84 -11.19
CA ARG A 670 -67.82 18.02 -10.29
C ARG A 670 -68.79 17.85 -9.09
N SER A 671 -69.35 16.66 -8.89
CA SER A 671 -70.26 16.36 -7.78
C SER A 671 -69.49 16.01 -6.50
N PHE A 672 -70.19 15.97 -5.36
CA PHE A 672 -69.65 15.50 -4.09
C PHE A 672 -68.94 14.13 -4.21
N LEU A 673 -69.51 13.21 -5.00
CA LEU A 673 -68.88 11.91 -5.29
C LEU A 673 -67.53 12.04 -6.00
N GLY A 674 -67.36 13.06 -6.86
CA GLY A 674 -66.07 13.36 -7.49
C GLY A 674 -65.06 13.92 -6.50
N SER A 675 -65.50 14.74 -5.53
CA SER A 675 -64.64 15.18 -4.42
C SER A 675 -64.18 14.02 -3.54
N VAL A 676 -65.07 13.07 -3.22
CA VAL A 676 -64.71 11.84 -2.49
C VAL A 676 -63.69 11.01 -3.29
N CYS A 677 -63.93 10.85 -4.60
CA CYS A 677 -63.03 10.13 -5.50
C CYS A 677 -61.61 10.74 -5.54
N ARG A 678 -61.48 12.07 -5.51
CA ARG A 678 -60.19 12.79 -5.49
C ARG A 678 -59.40 12.68 -4.17
N GLN A 679 -60.04 12.24 -3.10
CA GLN A 679 -59.40 11.96 -1.81
C GLN A 679 -58.89 10.52 -1.70
N LEU A 680 -59.54 9.59 -2.40
CA LEU A 680 -59.17 8.17 -2.39
C LEU A 680 -58.17 7.78 -3.49
N ILE A 681 -58.14 8.53 -4.60
CA ILE A 681 -57.36 8.20 -5.81
C ILE A 681 -56.22 9.19 -6.00
N ALA A 682 -55.05 8.69 -6.42
CA ALA A 682 -53.88 9.51 -6.73
C ALA A 682 -54.16 10.41 -7.95
N PRO A 683 -53.68 11.67 -7.95
CA PRO A 683 -53.87 12.59 -9.06
C PRO A 683 -53.13 12.14 -10.33
N PRO A 684 -53.52 12.66 -11.50
CA PRO A 684 -52.76 12.41 -12.73
C PRO A 684 -51.33 12.95 -12.57
N THR A 685 -50.33 12.14 -12.93
CA THR A 685 -48.91 12.43 -12.73
C THR A 685 -48.15 12.38 -14.05
N THR A 686 -47.30 13.38 -14.30
CA THR A 686 -46.39 13.40 -15.46
C THR A 686 -45.12 12.65 -15.10
N ILE A 687 -44.79 11.60 -15.85
CA ILE A 687 -43.52 10.86 -15.74
C ILE A 687 -42.62 11.20 -16.93
N VAL A 688 -41.32 11.30 -16.68
CA VAL A 688 -40.32 11.54 -17.72
C VAL A 688 -39.57 10.23 -17.97
N LYS A 689 -39.75 9.65 -19.16
CA LYS A 689 -38.94 8.49 -19.58
C LYS A 689 -37.62 9.00 -20.13
N LEU A 690 -36.55 8.80 -19.36
CA LEU A 690 -35.21 9.21 -19.73
C LEU A 690 -34.72 8.44 -20.98
N PRO A 691 -33.89 9.10 -21.83
CA PRO A 691 -33.33 8.49 -23.03
C PRO A 691 -32.49 7.25 -22.68
N LYS A 692 -32.86 6.09 -23.22
CA LYS A 692 -32.09 4.84 -23.06
C LYS A 692 -31.11 4.69 -24.21
N ARG A 693 -29.89 4.24 -23.91
CA ARG A 693 -28.88 3.92 -24.92
C ARG A 693 -29.25 2.61 -25.61
N THR A 694 -29.49 2.67 -26.91
CA THR A 694 -29.74 1.51 -27.78
C THR A 694 -28.57 1.32 -28.74
N SER A 695 -28.50 0.19 -29.46
CA SER A 695 -27.43 -0.08 -30.43
C SER A 695 -27.31 0.99 -31.52
N ASN A 696 -28.38 1.73 -31.79
CA ASN A 696 -28.48 2.72 -32.84
C ASN A 696 -28.45 4.17 -32.32
N GLY A 697 -28.11 4.39 -31.04
CA GLY A 697 -28.05 5.71 -30.40
C GLY A 697 -28.95 5.86 -29.17
N PHE A 698 -29.14 7.09 -28.69
CA PHE A 698 -30.03 7.40 -27.56
C PHE A 698 -31.48 7.55 -28.05
N SER A 699 -32.43 6.88 -27.39
CA SER A 699 -33.86 7.12 -27.65
C SER A 699 -34.24 8.53 -27.21
N SER A 700 -35.13 9.23 -27.92
CA SER A 700 -35.66 10.53 -27.43
C SER A 700 -36.38 10.36 -26.10
N GLY A 701 -36.12 11.24 -25.13
CA GLY A 701 -36.90 11.28 -23.89
C GLY A 701 -38.36 11.62 -24.18
N SER A 702 -39.30 10.94 -23.52
CA SER A 702 -40.74 11.17 -23.71
C SER A 702 -41.42 11.46 -22.37
N GLU A 703 -42.23 12.51 -22.32
CA GLU A 703 -43.13 12.77 -21.20
C GLU A 703 -44.42 11.97 -21.39
N GLU A 704 -44.80 11.18 -20.38
CA GLU A 704 -46.06 10.43 -20.37
C GLU A 704 -46.93 10.89 -19.19
N ARG A 705 -48.19 11.21 -19.47
CA ARG A 705 -49.16 11.57 -18.43
C ARG A 705 -49.93 10.33 -17.99
N LEU A 706 -49.70 9.90 -16.75
CA LEU A 706 -50.44 8.82 -16.14
C LEU A 706 -51.84 9.30 -15.71
N PRO A 707 -52.90 8.50 -15.94
CA PRO A 707 -54.26 8.84 -15.51
C PRO A 707 -54.41 8.76 -13.98
N PRO A 708 -55.49 9.34 -13.41
CA PRO A 708 -55.85 9.12 -12.00
C PRO A 708 -55.92 7.63 -11.67
N ARG A 709 -55.28 7.21 -10.57
CA ARG A 709 -55.09 5.79 -10.26
C ARG A 709 -55.12 5.50 -8.75
N LEU A 710 -55.52 4.29 -8.40
CA LEU A 710 -55.47 3.80 -7.03
C LEU A 710 -54.03 3.37 -6.69
N SER A 711 -53.50 3.85 -5.56
CA SER A 711 -52.19 3.51 -5.03
C SER A 711 -52.30 3.04 -3.57
N LEU A 712 -52.05 1.76 -3.31
CA LEU A 712 -52.07 1.20 -1.94
C LEU A 712 -50.67 1.12 -1.30
N ARG A 713 -49.61 1.54 -2.01
CA ARG A 713 -48.22 1.54 -1.53
C ARG A 713 -48.02 2.21 -0.15
N PRO A 714 -48.68 3.36 0.19
CA PRO A 714 -48.52 3.98 1.51
C PRO A 714 -48.93 3.10 2.69
N LEU A 715 -49.83 2.12 2.48
CA LEU A 715 -50.27 1.18 3.51
C LEU A 715 -49.21 0.13 3.86
N ALA A 716 -48.19 -0.04 3.01
CA ALA A 716 -47.10 -0.99 3.22
C ALA A 716 -45.93 -0.43 4.08
N ASN A 717 -46.07 0.79 4.61
CA ASN A 717 -45.07 1.43 5.46
C ASN A 717 -45.03 0.78 6.86
N TYR A 718 -43.84 0.41 7.34
CA TYR A 718 -43.67 -0.18 8.67
C TYR A 718 -44.17 0.71 9.80
N SER A 719 -44.01 2.04 9.70
CA SER A 719 -44.52 2.97 10.73
C SER A 719 -46.04 2.87 10.88
N PHE A 720 -46.76 2.74 9.77
CA PHE A 720 -48.21 2.59 9.76
C PHE A 720 -48.64 1.22 10.31
N LEU A 721 -47.98 0.13 9.89
CA LEU A 721 -48.26 -1.22 10.37
C LEU A 721 -47.99 -1.37 11.87
N ILE A 722 -46.87 -0.80 12.35
CA ILE A 722 -46.51 -0.78 13.77
C ILE A 722 -47.53 0.05 14.57
N SER A 723 -47.95 1.20 14.07
CA SER A 723 -48.97 2.03 14.73
C SER A 723 -50.31 1.30 14.88
N ILE A 724 -50.78 0.61 13.83
CA ILE A 724 -51.99 -0.21 13.91
C ILE A 724 -51.80 -1.37 14.88
N SER A 725 -50.67 -2.09 14.81
CA SER A 725 -50.38 -3.20 15.72
C SER A 725 -50.33 -2.75 17.18
N PHE A 726 -49.74 -1.59 17.45
CA PHE A 726 -49.68 -0.99 18.78
C PHE A 726 -51.07 -0.56 19.27
N GLY A 727 -51.89 0.01 18.40
CA GLY A 727 -53.29 0.35 18.72
C GLY A 727 -54.15 -0.86 19.04
N VAL A 728 -53.98 -1.97 18.28
CA VAL A 728 -54.65 -3.24 18.57
C VAL A 728 -54.20 -3.82 19.92
N LEU A 729 -52.91 -3.71 20.24
CA LEU A 729 -52.37 -4.16 21.53
C LEU A 729 -52.95 -3.34 22.69
N ILE A 730 -53.08 -2.02 22.54
CA ILE A 730 -53.75 -1.17 23.53
C ILE A 730 -55.23 -1.54 23.68
N ALA A 731 -55.95 -1.74 22.58
CA ALA A 731 -57.35 -2.15 22.62
C ALA A 731 -57.53 -3.49 23.35
N TRP A 732 -56.62 -4.43 23.12
CA TRP A 732 -56.59 -5.72 23.82
C TRP A 732 -56.34 -5.55 25.33
N LEU A 733 -55.44 -4.66 25.74
CA LEU A 733 -55.19 -4.34 27.16
C LEU A 733 -56.40 -3.71 27.87
N ILE A 734 -57.28 -3.03 27.13
CA ILE A 734 -58.49 -2.38 27.66
C ILE A 734 -59.74 -3.31 27.54
N ASN A 735 -59.55 -4.60 27.19
CA ASN A 735 -60.63 -5.57 26.93
C ASN A 735 -61.58 -5.21 25.78
N TYR A 736 -61.15 -4.37 24.83
CA TYR A 736 -61.85 -4.17 23.57
C TYR A 736 -61.40 -5.22 22.55
N GLY A 737 -62.36 -5.80 21.83
CA GLY A 737 -62.06 -6.76 20.76
C GLY A 737 -61.28 -6.09 19.61
N PRO A 738 -60.30 -6.79 18.98
CA PRO A 738 -59.50 -6.23 17.89
C PRO A 738 -60.35 -5.78 16.68
N PHE A 739 -61.46 -6.47 16.43
CA PHE A 739 -62.42 -6.11 15.39
C PHE A 739 -63.16 -4.80 15.66
N MET A 740 -63.44 -4.48 16.94
CA MET A 740 -64.10 -3.22 17.32
C MET A 740 -63.15 -2.04 17.11
N PHE A 741 -61.87 -2.21 17.44
CA PHE A 741 -60.85 -1.19 17.20
C PHE A 741 -60.64 -0.91 15.71
N LEU A 742 -60.52 -1.97 14.88
CA LEU A 742 -60.41 -1.83 13.43
C LEU A 742 -61.67 -1.20 12.82
N GLY A 743 -62.86 -1.58 13.31
CA GLY A 743 -64.13 -0.96 12.91
C GLY A 743 -64.21 0.53 13.25
N PHE A 744 -63.76 0.90 14.45
CA PHE A 744 -63.68 2.30 14.87
C PHE A 744 -62.70 3.12 14.01
N LEU A 745 -61.50 2.60 13.75
CA LEU A 745 -60.53 3.23 12.85
C LEU A 745 -61.10 3.42 11.43
N PHE A 746 -61.84 2.42 10.93
CA PHE A 746 -62.48 2.50 9.63
C PHE A 746 -63.57 3.58 9.57
N LEU A 747 -64.39 3.70 10.62
CA LEU A 747 -65.40 4.77 10.74
C LEU A 747 -64.75 6.16 10.81
N MET A 748 -63.70 6.31 11.61
CA MET A 748 -62.93 7.56 11.70
C MET A 748 -62.30 7.94 10.36
N TRP A 749 -61.79 6.94 9.61
CA TRP A 749 -61.25 7.16 8.27
C TRP A 749 -62.33 7.60 7.27
N ILE A 750 -63.52 6.99 7.29
CA ILE A 750 -64.65 7.42 6.45
C ILE A 750 -65.04 8.86 6.79
N MET A 751 -65.17 9.19 8.08
CA MET A 751 -65.50 10.54 8.53
C MET A 751 -64.45 11.55 8.06
N TYR A 752 -63.17 11.21 8.16
CA TYR A 752 -62.07 12.03 7.67
C TYR A 752 -62.15 12.28 6.16
N VAL A 753 -62.41 11.23 5.36
CA VAL A 753 -62.56 11.35 3.89
C VAL A 753 -63.76 12.23 3.54
N VAL A 754 -64.90 12.07 4.22
CA VAL A 754 -66.11 12.87 4.00
C VAL A 754 -65.87 14.33 4.35
N ILE A 755 -65.25 14.63 5.50
CA ILE A 755 -64.91 16.01 5.91
C ILE A 755 -63.98 16.66 4.90
N ARG A 756 -62.95 15.95 4.40
CA ARG A 756 -62.07 16.50 3.36
C ARG A 756 -62.78 16.69 2.03
N ALA A 757 -63.68 15.80 1.67
CA ALA A 757 -64.48 15.91 0.45
C ALA A 757 -65.48 17.08 0.50
N THR A 758 -66.12 17.33 1.65
CA THR A 758 -67.01 18.50 1.84
C THR A 758 -66.20 19.79 1.80
N LEU A 759 -65.07 19.87 2.51
CA LEU A 759 -64.18 21.05 2.49
C LEU A 759 -63.69 21.36 1.06
N GLN A 760 -63.31 20.34 0.29
CA GLN A 760 -62.89 20.51 -1.11
C GLN A 760 -64.05 20.93 -2.03
N HIS A 761 -65.29 20.55 -1.71
CA HIS A 761 -66.46 20.93 -2.49
C HIS A 761 -66.88 22.39 -2.25
N TYR A 762 -66.83 22.86 -1.00
CA TYR A 762 -67.21 24.21 -0.63
C TYR A 762 -66.09 25.25 -0.83
N PHE A 763 -64.82 24.85 -0.74
CA PHE A 763 -63.66 25.73 -0.91
C PHE A 763 -62.65 25.20 -1.94
N PRO A 764 -62.97 25.29 -3.25
CA PRO A 764 -62.10 24.80 -4.31
C PRO A 764 -60.76 25.56 -4.44
N SER A 765 -60.68 26.82 -3.98
CA SER A 765 -59.48 27.66 -4.06
C SER A 765 -58.41 27.30 -3.02
N ILE A 766 -58.81 26.92 -1.79
CA ILE A 766 -57.91 26.64 -0.65
C ILE A 766 -57.18 25.29 -0.80
N THR A 767 -57.76 24.34 -1.54
CA THR A 767 -57.19 22.98 -1.67
C THR A 767 -56.07 22.87 -2.72
N SER A 768 -55.94 23.84 -3.62
CA SER A 768 -54.79 23.92 -4.54
C SER A 768 -53.46 24.16 -3.80
N VAL A 769 -53.52 24.96 -2.72
CA VAL A 769 -52.37 25.33 -1.87
C VAL A 769 -51.96 24.17 -0.94
N PHE A 770 -52.93 23.41 -0.40
CA PHE A 770 -52.63 22.29 0.52
C PHE A 770 -52.08 21.03 -0.18
N LYS A 771 -52.44 20.77 -1.45
CA LYS A 771 -51.86 19.65 -2.23
C LYS A 771 -50.47 19.99 -2.78
N GLN A 772 -50.15 21.27 -3.01
CA GLN A 772 -48.79 21.69 -3.35
C GLN A 772 -47.83 21.56 -2.16
N ASN A 773 -48.25 21.85 -0.93
CA ASN A 773 -47.36 21.81 0.25
C ASN A 773 -46.98 20.41 0.78
N THR A 774 -47.47 19.33 0.17
CA THR A 774 -47.01 17.95 0.48
C THR A 774 -45.98 17.42 -0.53
N ILE A 775 -45.67 18.21 -1.57
CA ILE A 775 -44.49 18.08 -2.40
C ILE A 775 -43.62 19.29 -2.03
N ALA A 776 -42.32 19.08 -1.80
CA ALA A 776 -41.41 20.13 -1.33
C ALA A 776 -41.56 21.44 -2.14
N PRO A 777 -41.36 22.62 -1.52
CA PRO A 777 -41.51 23.89 -2.21
C PRO A 777 -40.53 23.95 -3.38
N SER A 778 -41.05 24.15 -4.60
CA SER A 778 -40.26 24.60 -5.74
C SER A 778 -39.74 26.00 -5.43
N ILE A 779 -38.51 26.07 -4.93
CA ILE A 779 -37.78 27.34 -4.80
C ILE A 779 -37.35 27.72 -6.21
N ASN A 780 -37.99 28.74 -6.76
CA ASN A 780 -37.43 29.52 -7.85
C ASN A 780 -36.22 30.30 -7.32
N ARG A 781 -35.02 29.79 -7.58
CA ARG A 781 -33.84 30.56 -8.01
C ARG A 781 -32.70 29.64 -8.41
#